data_AF-A0A673W1Y6-F1
#
_entry.id   AF-A0A673W1Y6-F1
#
_cell.length_a   1.000
_cell.length_b   1.000
_cell.length_c   1.000
_cell.angle_alpha   90.00
_cell.angle_beta   90.00
_cell.angle_gamma   90.00
#
_symmetry.space_group_name_H-M   'P 1'
#
loop_
_entity.id
_entity.type
_entity.pdbx_description
1 polymer ?
#
loop_
_entity_poly.entity_id
_entity_poly.type
_entity_poly.pdbx_seq_one_letter_code
_entity_poly.pdbx_strand_id
1 'polypeptide(L)'
;MRPLRDAQLGAFTFFASALPHDVCGSNGLPLTPNSIKILGRFQLLKTITHPRLCQYVDISRGKHERLVVVTEHYESSLNDFQKQVQTVSPERVLQIAYEALEGLEFMNKHGMVHRALNAQNVLMDGKGKVKLAKFGLYYMTDHGADVDFPIGYPSYLAPEVIAQGSVHPRDPSQGENPLPSGPKTDVWSLGVLLFELCAGRRLLQNIEISERLKFIITLGCIDDIVTVLAEEHGCLDAIRELPENVLTLLRKCLTFLPSRRPTPAELLVDPVFEGVSCLYAPFQQPVGLFSSSLRCAHLELPEDISQLCKDDDEEYLGERAIDEVYHLWCLAGGDLEKELTNKEIIQSKPPVCTLPNFLLEDGESFGQGRDRSFLLDDTTVTLSLCQLKNRLKDVAGEAYYPLLEDEHTHTRRTWCGRRRGWTFLLSYVDWPGLLSWESRGTFKPNMTALIRIPLYPLTDRYLLFSLWTGYQLMGKCYYFWQFYNFILNRFLSHALVHTLLMYVCVFSFQIEVDIPRCHQYDELLSSPQGHRKFRRVLKAWVVSHPDLVYWQGLDSLCAPFLWLNFNNEALAYACMSAFIPKYLYNFFLKDNSHVIQEYLTVFSQMIAFHDPELSNHLNEIGFIPDLYAIPWFLTMFTHVFPLHKIFHLWDTLLLGNSSFPFCIGVAILQQLRDRLLANGFNECILLFSDLPEIDIERCVRESINLFCWTPKSATYRQHAQPPKAQGDASTNGFGKTANYYSSDYQDMPKTDLSREPLELSDLKAEVSPRISAEDLIDLCELSVGGQTKRSKASKPKILAVDIRSIEDFGRGHISGSISIPYSTAFSPDGELVQCPATGTLQSFRGRVIVVISHAMKSAAMFATHLVKVNYPRVTTLDGGINKMKPTGLLTVPSPQI
;
A
#
# COMPACT_ATOMS: atom_id res chain seq x y z
N MET A 1 -15.71 -7.58 12.66
CA MET A 1 -15.38 -8.87 12.00
C MET A 1 -15.80 -9.99 12.93
N ARG A 2 -16.08 -11.19 12.42
CA ARG A 2 -16.57 -12.29 13.26
C ARG A 2 -15.39 -13.04 13.90
N PRO A 3 -15.49 -13.39 15.20
CA PRO A 3 -14.47 -14.20 15.86
C PRO A 3 -14.42 -15.61 15.24
N LEU A 4 -13.25 -16.25 15.29
CA LEU A 4 -13.01 -17.60 14.78
C LEU A 4 -13.90 -18.64 15.47
N ARG A 5 -14.00 -18.58 16.79
CA ARG A 5 -14.72 -19.50 17.67
C ARG A 5 -14.42 -20.96 17.31
N ASP A 6 -15.43 -21.68 16.88
CA ASP A 6 -15.42 -23.08 16.46
C ASP A 6 -15.10 -23.28 14.97
N ALA A 7 -14.93 -22.19 14.22
CA ALA A 7 -14.50 -22.26 12.83
C ALA A 7 -13.01 -22.60 12.71
N GLN A 8 -12.65 -23.21 11.59
CA GLN A 8 -11.29 -23.51 11.21
C GLN A 8 -10.91 -22.77 9.93
N LEU A 9 -9.60 -22.70 9.66
CA LEU A 9 -9.08 -22.22 8.39
C LEU A 9 -9.12 -23.36 7.37
N GLY A 10 -10.01 -23.28 6.39
CA GLY A 10 -10.07 -24.21 5.26
C GLY A 10 -9.31 -23.68 4.06
N ALA A 11 -8.60 -24.55 3.34
CA ALA A 11 -7.92 -24.25 2.10
C ALA A 11 -8.33 -25.24 1.00
N PHE A 12 -8.64 -24.74 -0.19
CA PHE A 12 -8.88 -25.57 -1.38
C PHE A 12 -8.12 -25.00 -2.58
N THR A 13 -7.88 -25.81 -3.60
CA THR A 13 -7.04 -25.43 -4.74
C THR A 13 -7.67 -25.82 -6.07
N PHE A 14 -7.40 -25.01 -7.10
CA PHE A 14 -7.79 -25.28 -8.48
C PHE A 14 -6.82 -24.59 -9.44
N PHE A 15 -6.94 -24.86 -10.73
CA PHE A 15 -6.11 -24.28 -11.78
C PHE A 15 -6.93 -23.32 -12.65
N ALA A 16 -6.37 -22.15 -12.95
CA ALA A 16 -6.90 -21.29 -13.99
C ALA A 16 -6.59 -21.90 -15.38
N SER A 17 -7.45 -21.66 -16.36
CA SER A 17 -7.20 -22.11 -17.73
C SER A 17 -5.97 -21.40 -18.30
N ALA A 18 -5.06 -22.16 -18.91
CA ALA A 18 -3.86 -21.62 -19.51
C ALA A 18 -4.19 -20.95 -20.85
N LEU A 19 -3.72 -19.73 -21.05
CA LEU A 19 -3.78 -19.07 -22.36
C LEU A 19 -2.71 -19.72 -23.28
N PRO A 20 -3.01 -19.98 -24.57
CA PRO A 20 -2.00 -20.47 -25.50
C PRO A 20 -0.84 -19.48 -25.61
N HIS A 21 0.39 -19.99 -25.72
CA HIS A 21 1.63 -19.19 -25.69
C HIS A 21 1.75 -18.13 -26.81
N ASP A 22 0.89 -18.19 -27.83
CA ASP A 22 0.93 -17.33 -29.03
C ASP A 22 -0.23 -16.32 -29.15
N VAL A 23 -1.02 -16.12 -28.08
CA VAL A 23 -2.15 -15.17 -28.14
C VAL A 23 -1.77 -13.81 -27.56
N CYS A 24 -1.45 -12.87 -28.45
CA CYS A 24 -1.35 -11.45 -28.11
C CYS A 24 -2.75 -10.80 -28.16
N GLY A 25 -3.01 -9.85 -27.26
CA GLY A 25 -4.18 -8.98 -27.37
C GLY A 25 -4.16 -8.19 -28.69
N SER A 26 -5.28 -7.55 -29.04
CA SER A 26 -5.39 -6.71 -30.25
C SER A 26 -4.36 -5.56 -30.31
N ASN A 27 -3.71 -5.27 -29.19
CA ASN A 27 -2.65 -4.29 -28.99
C ASN A 27 -1.22 -4.89 -29.07
N GLY A 28 -1.05 -6.18 -29.36
CA GLY A 28 0.25 -6.83 -29.45
C GLY A 28 0.92 -7.15 -28.10
N LEU A 29 0.24 -6.92 -26.98
CA LEU A 29 0.72 -7.25 -25.64
C LEU A 29 0.28 -8.67 -25.22
N PRO A 30 1.06 -9.37 -24.37
CA PRO A 30 0.64 -10.66 -23.83
C PRO A 30 -0.65 -10.51 -23.03
N LEU A 31 -1.62 -11.39 -23.26
CA LEU A 31 -2.89 -11.38 -22.53
C LEU A 31 -2.65 -11.63 -21.04
N THR A 32 -3.36 -10.90 -20.18
CA THR A 32 -3.35 -11.12 -18.72
C THR A 32 -3.76 -12.56 -18.42
N PRO A 33 -2.91 -13.34 -17.70
CA PRO A 33 -3.23 -14.70 -17.31
C PRO A 33 -4.54 -14.77 -16.53
N ASN A 34 -5.33 -15.83 -16.78
CA ASN A 34 -6.64 -15.99 -16.14
C ASN A 34 -6.53 -16.09 -14.60
N SER A 35 -5.43 -16.64 -14.06
CA SER A 35 -5.21 -16.64 -12.61
C SER A 35 -5.16 -15.23 -12.00
N ILE A 36 -4.66 -14.22 -12.73
CA ILE A 36 -4.61 -12.83 -12.26
C ILE A 36 -6.00 -12.20 -12.27
N LYS A 37 -6.80 -12.45 -13.31
CA LYS A 37 -8.20 -12.00 -13.37
C LYS A 37 -9.00 -12.54 -12.19
N ILE A 38 -8.78 -13.81 -11.83
CA ILE A 38 -9.42 -14.45 -10.68
C ILE A 38 -8.99 -13.80 -9.36
N LEU A 39 -7.69 -13.52 -9.16
CA LEU A 39 -7.18 -12.80 -7.98
C LEU A 39 -7.83 -11.41 -7.82
N GLY A 40 -8.04 -10.69 -8.94
CA GLY A 40 -8.70 -9.39 -8.96
C GLY A 40 -10.15 -9.47 -8.50
N ARG A 41 -10.95 -10.40 -9.05
CA ARG A 41 -12.34 -10.63 -8.62
C ARG A 41 -12.44 -11.09 -7.17
N PHE A 42 -11.49 -11.90 -6.70
CA PHE A 42 -11.46 -12.39 -5.32
C PHE A 42 -11.44 -11.26 -4.27
N GLN A 43 -10.90 -10.08 -4.58
CA GLN A 43 -10.84 -8.97 -3.62
C GLN A 43 -12.22 -8.53 -3.13
N LEU A 44 -13.26 -8.64 -3.97
CA LEU A 44 -14.63 -8.37 -3.55
C LEU A 44 -15.10 -9.39 -2.50
N LEU A 45 -14.76 -10.67 -2.69
CA LEU A 45 -15.18 -11.75 -1.79
C LEU A 45 -14.64 -11.56 -0.36
N LYS A 46 -13.44 -10.98 -0.18
CA LYS A 46 -12.86 -10.65 1.13
C LYS A 46 -13.68 -9.62 1.91
N THR A 47 -14.46 -8.78 1.21
CA THR A 47 -15.29 -7.72 1.84
C THR A 47 -16.65 -8.24 2.31
N ILE A 48 -17.02 -9.46 1.91
CA ILE A 48 -18.33 -10.04 2.18
C ILE A 48 -18.32 -10.70 3.56
N THR A 49 -19.26 -10.29 4.41
CA THR A 49 -19.45 -10.88 5.73
C THR A 49 -20.94 -11.06 6.02
N HIS A 50 -21.36 -12.30 6.23
CA HIS A 50 -22.76 -12.65 6.48
C HIS A 50 -22.85 -13.89 7.41
N PRO A 51 -23.86 -14.02 8.29
CA PRO A 51 -24.02 -15.20 9.15
C PRO A 51 -24.13 -16.52 8.43
N ARG A 52 -24.69 -16.52 7.23
CA ARG A 52 -24.99 -17.72 6.46
C ARG A 52 -23.97 -18.03 5.38
N LEU A 53 -22.87 -17.27 5.31
CA LEU A 53 -21.80 -17.46 4.33
C LEU A 53 -20.47 -17.68 5.07
N CYS A 54 -19.64 -18.59 4.56
CA CYS A 54 -18.27 -18.75 5.03
C CYS A 54 -17.42 -17.57 4.59
N GLN A 55 -16.71 -16.91 5.52
CA GLN A 55 -15.88 -15.75 5.17
C GLN A 55 -14.69 -16.15 4.27
N TYR A 56 -14.49 -15.44 3.16
CA TYR A 56 -13.27 -15.56 2.36
C TYR A 56 -12.13 -14.78 3.03
N VAL A 57 -10.99 -15.44 3.24
CA VAL A 57 -9.88 -14.89 4.01
C VAL A 57 -8.77 -14.41 3.09
N ASP A 58 -8.26 -15.32 2.24
CA ASP A 58 -7.15 -14.99 1.35
C ASP A 58 -7.07 -15.90 0.13
N ILE A 59 -6.30 -15.49 -0.87
CA ILE A 59 -6.02 -16.29 -2.06
C ILE A 59 -4.55 -16.15 -2.41
N SER A 60 -3.90 -17.26 -2.75
CA SER A 60 -2.50 -17.29 -3.17
C SER A 60 -2.37 -17.92 -4.55
N ARG A 61 -1.44 -17.40 -5.35
CA ARG A 61 -1.09 -17.93 -6.67
C ARG A 61 0.22 -18.70 -6.56
N GLY A 62 0.15 -19.99 -6.83
CA GLY A 62 1.29 -20.89 -6.91
C GLY A 62 1.84 -21.03 -8.33
N LYS A 63 2.64 -22.08 -8.54
CA LYS A 63 3.21 -22.40 -9.86
C LYS A 63 2.14 -22.92 -10.83
N HIS A 64 2.38 -22.75 -12.13
CA HIS A 64 1.53 -23.26 -13.22
C HIS A 64 0.06 -22.84 -13.13
N GLU A 65 -0.22 -21.56 -12.83
CA GLU A 65 -1.59 -21.02 -12.72
C GLU A 65 -2.45 -21.67 -11.61
N ARG A 66 -1.84 -22.40 -10.66
CA ARG A 66 -2.53 -22.94 -9.49
C ARG A 66 -2.92 -21.81 -8.55
N LEU A 67 -4.17 -21.82 -8.11
CA LEU A 67 -4.70 -20.94 -7.08
C LEU A 67 -5.02 -21.75 -5.82
N VAL A 68 -4.73 -21.20 -4.65
CA VAL A 68 -5.12 -21.75 -3.34
C VAL A 68 -5.94 -20.70 -2.62
N VAL A 69 -7.17 -21.06 -2.28
CA VAL A 69 -8.13 -20.17 -1.63
C VAL A 69 -8.30 -20.59 -0.18
N VAL A 70 -8.21 -19.62 0.73
CA VAL A 70 -8.39 -19.79 2.18
C VAL A 70 -9.71 -19.18 2.61
N THR A 71 -10.53 -19.95 3.31
CA THR A 71 -11.86 -19.55 3.80
C THR A 71 -12.11 -20.03 5.22
N GLU A 72 -13.11 -19.44 5.87
CA GLU A 72 -13.78 -20.05 7.02
C GLU A 72 -14.29 -21.45 6.63
N HIS A 73 -14.12 -22.42 7.53
CA HIS A 73 -14.54 -23.80 7.33
C HIS A 73 -15.01 -24.43 8.64
N TYR A 74 -15.93 -25.38 8.54
CA TYR A 74 -16.44 -26.17 9.66
C TYR A 74 -16.40 -27.65 9.27
N GLU A 75 -16.06 -28.51 10.22
CA GLU A 75 -15.86 -29.95 9.97
C GLU A 75 -17.15 -30.68 9.57
N SER A 76 -18.31 -30.23 10.07
CA SER A 76 -19.59 -30.88 9.83
C SER A 76 -20.30 -30.27 8.62
N SER A 77 -20.50 -31.08 7.58
CA SER A 77 -21.35 -30.73 6.44
C SER A 77 -22.78 -31.26 6.62
N LEU A 78 -23.74 -30.69 5.89
CA LEU A 78 -25.11 -31.19 5.84
C LEU A 78 -25.16 -32.65 5.35
N ASN A 79 -24.23 -33.03 4.49
CA ASN A 79 -24.07 -34.42 4.08
C ASN A 79 -23.66 -35.34 5.25
N ASP A 80 -22.77 -34.91 6.13
CA ASP A 80 -22.36 -35.71 7.29
C ASP A 80 -23.50 -35.78 8.32
N PHE A 81 -24.25 -34.70 8.47
CA PHE A 81 -25.49 -34.66 9.24
C PHE A 81 -26.51 -35.69 8.72
N GLN A 82 -26.70 -35.80 7.40
CA GLN A 82 -27.62 -36.79 6.80
C GLN A 82 -27.15 -38.24 6.98
N LYS A 83 -25.84 -38.49 7.03
CA LYS A 83 -25.31 -39.84 7.32
C LYS A 83 -25.54 -40.26 8.77
N GLN A 84 -25.51 -39.29 9.70
CA GLN A 84 -25.69 -39.53 11.13
C GLN A 84 -27.18 -39.63 11.50
N VAL A 85 -28.03 -38.83 10.85
CA VAL A 85 -29.46 -38.71 11.13
C VAL A 85 -30.26 -39.26 9.96
N GLN A 86 -30.89 -40.43 10.17
CA GLN A 86 -31.61 -41.13 9.09
C GLN A 86 -32.88 -40.40 8.62
N THR A 87 -33.54 -39.64 9.50
CA THR A 87 -34.72 -38.82 9.20
C THR A 87 -34.63 -37.47 9.89
N VAL A 88 -34.70 -36.38 9.11
CA VAL A 88 -34.65 -35.00 9.62
C VAL A 88 -36.07 -34.50 9.87
N SER A 89 -36.33 -33.85 11.00
CA SER A 89 -37.68 -33.35 11.29
C SER A 89 -38.11 -32.27 10.28
N PRO A 90 -39.40 -32.19 9.91
CA PRO A 90 -39.90 -31.19 8.98
C PRO A 90 -39.57 -29.74 9.39
N GLU A 91 -39.64 -29.42 10.68
CA GLU A 91 -39.29 -28.10 11.21
C GLU A 91 -37.82 -27.78 10.97
N ARG A 92 -36.96 -28.79 11.10
CA ARG A 92 -35.53 -28.64 10.89
C ARG A 92 -35.19 -28.45 9.41
N VAL A 93 -35.90 -29.13 8.51
CA VAL A 93 -35.81 -28.89 7.05
C VAL A 93 -36.17 -27.44 6.73
N LEU A 94 -37.26 -26.91 7.29
CA LEU A 94 -37.65 -25.51 7.09
C LEU A 94 -36.63 -24.52 7.66
N GLN A 95 -36.04 -24.81 8.82
CA GLN A 95 -34.95 -23.98 9.35
C GLN A 95 -33.74 -23.96 8.41
N ILE A 96 -33.29 -25.12 7.93
CA ILE A 96 -32.16 -25.22 7.00
C ILE A 96 -32.47 -24.46 5.70
N ALA A 97 -33.69 -24.61 5.17
CA ALA A 97 -34.14 -23.90 3.99
C ALA A 97 -34.12 -22.38 4.18
N TYR A 98 -34.67 -21.89 5.30
CA TYR A 98 -34.71 -20.46 5.61
C TYR A 98 -33.30 -19.87 5.72
N GLU A 99 -32.42 -20.54 6.46
CA GLU A 99 -31.04 -20.09 6.66
C GLU A 99 -30.21 -20.12 5.36
N ALA A 100 -30.42 -21.11 4.50
CA ALA A 100 -29.80 -21.15 3.18
C ALA A 100 -30.33 -20.01 2.29
N LEU A 101 -31.65 -19.77 2.28
CA LEU A 101 -32.28 -18.70 1.51
C LEU A 101 -31.79 -17.30 1.94
N GLU A 102 -31.61 -17.04 3.24
CA GLU A 102 -31.00 -15.79 3.73
C GLU A 102 -29.60 -15.57 3.10
N GLY A 103 -28.78 -16.62 3.04
CA GLY A 103 -27.47 -16.58 2.39
C GLY A 103 -27.57 -16.32 0.89
N LEU A 104 -28.46 -17.03 0.19
CA LEU A 104 -28.69 -16.87 -1.25
C LEU A 104 -29.18 -15.46 -1.61
N GLU A 105 -30.15 -14.92 -0.86
CA GLU A 105 -30.69 -13.59 -1.06
C GLU A 105 -29.61 -12.51 -0.88
N PHE A 106 -28.79 -12.64 0.17
CA PHE A 106 -27.67 -11.73 0.40
C PHE A 106 -26.68 -11.73 -0.77
N MET A 107 -26.35 -12.91 -1.32
CA MET A 107 -25.47 -13.01 -2.50
C MET A 107 -26.09 -12.39 -3.74
N ASN A 108 -27.39 -12.60 -3.96
CA ASN A 108 -28.09 -12.03 -5.11
C ASN A 108 -28.12 -10.50 -5.06
N LYS A 109 -28.26 -9.91 -3.87
CA LYS A 109 -28.12 -8.45 -3.67
C LYS A 109 -26.74 -7.91 -4.06
N HIS A 110 -25.71 -8.75 -4.02
CA HIS A 110 -24.34 -8.44 -4.46
C HIS A 110 -24.06 -8.87 -5.91
N GLY A 111 -25.08 -9.26 -6.67
CA GLY A 111 -24.94 -9.68 -8.07
C GLY A 111 -24.27 -11.05 -8.25
N MET A 112 -24.31 -11.92 -7.23
CA MET A 112 -23.70 -13.25 -7.28
C MET A 112 -24.74 -14.36 -7.24
N VAL A 113 -24.35 -15.50 -7.80
CA VAL A 113 -25.10 -16.76 -7.83
C VAL A 113 -24.12 -17.87 -7.43
N HIS A 114 -24.55 -18.80 -6.60
CA HIS A 114 -23.69 -19.82 -6.01
C HIS A 114 -23.22 -20.86 -7.03
N ARG A 115 -24.15 -21.40 -7.85
CA ARG A 115 -23.91 -22.40 -8.93
C ARG A 115 -23.20 -23.71 -8.57
N ALA A 116 -22.82 -23.88 -7.31
CA ALA A 116 -22.08 -25.01 -6.75
C ALA A 116 -22.70 -25.47 -5.42
N LEU A 117 -24.01 -25.31 -5.27
CA LEU A 117 -24.72 -25.74 -4.06
C LEU A 117 -24.91 -27.26 -4.10
N ASN A 118 -24.47 -27.94 -3.04
CA ASN A 118 -24.69 -29.37 -2.79
C ASN A 118 -24.65 -29.62 -1.27
N ALA A 119 -24.94 -30.84 -0.83
CA ALA A 119 -24.96 -31.16 0.60
C ALA A 119 -23.57 -31.05 1.30
N GLN A 120 -22.45 -31.04 0.57
CA GLN A 120 -21.11 -30.88 1.13
C GLN A 120 -20.71 -29.41 1.33
N ASN A 121 -21.21 -28.51 0.47
CA ASN A 121 -20.93 -27.07 0.52
C ASN A 121 -21.91 -26.32 1.43
N VAL A 122 -22.88 -27.01 2.03
CA VAL A 122 -23.70 -26.51 3.14
C VAL A 122 -23.08 -27.00 4.45
N LEU A 123 -22.30 -26.14 5.11
CA LEU A 123 -21.63 -26.45 6.36
C LEU A 123 -22.50 -26.07 7.57
N MET A 124 -22.18 -26.66 8.72
CA MET A 124 -22.90 -26.47 9.98
C MET A 124 -21.92 -25.96 11.05
N ASP A 125 -22.23 -24.82 11.66
CA ASP A 125 -21.48 -24.36 12.83
C ASP A 125 -21.76 -25.24 14.07
N GLY A 126 -21.03 -25.01 15.16
CA GLY A 126 -21.14 -25.74 16.42
C GLY A 126 -22.50 -25.56 17.12
N LYS A 127 -23.34 -24.63 16.65
CA LYS A 127 -24.73 -24.45 17.09
C LYS A 127 -25.73 -25.09 16.10
N GLY A 128 -25.23 -25.78 15.07
CA GLY A 128 -26.01 -26.37 13.99
C GLY A 128 -26.62 -25.32 13.06
N LYS A 129 -26.03 -24.15 12.87
CA LYS A 129 -26.54 -23.13 11.94
C LYS A 129 -25.86 -23.26 10.59
N VAL A 130 -26.62 -23.02 9.51
CA VAL A 130 -26.15 -23.17 8.14
C VAL A 130 -25.15 -22.08 7.75
N LYS A 131 -24.07 -22.51 7.11
CA LYS A 131 -23.00 -21.72 6.51
C LYS A 131 -22.72 -22.21 5.08
N LEU A 132 -23.04 -21.41 4.07
CA LEU A 132 -22.75 -21.73 2.67
C LEU A 132 -21.26 -21.51 2.38
N ALA A 133 -20.59 -22.55 1.90
CA ALA A 133 -19.19 -22.56 1.52
C ALA A 133 -19.03 -22.51 -0.02
N LYS A 134 -17.85 -22.10 -0.50
CA LYS A 134 -17.49 -22.05 -1.93
C LYS A 134 -18.41 -21.22 -2.84
N PHE A 135 -19.25 -20.37 -2.26
CA PHE A 135 -20.23 -19.58 -3.01
C PHE A 135 -19.61 -18.59 -4.00
N GLY A 136 -18.36 -18.18 -3.79
CA GLY A 136 -17.65 -17.24 -4.64
C GLY A 136 -16.97 -17.88 -5.86
N LEU A 137 -16.96 -19.22 -5.99
CA LEU A 137 -16.21 -19.91 -7.06
C LEU A 137 -16.67 -19.48 -8.45
N TYR A 138 -17.98 -19.54 -8.72
CA TYR A 138 -18.55 -19.15 -10.01
C TYR A 138 -18.30 -17.68 -10.34
N TYR A 139 -18.32 -16.79 -9.34
CA TYR A 139 -18.04 -15.37 -9.52
C TYR A 139 -16.56 -15.10 -9.83
N MET A 140 -15.65 -15.66 -9.03
CA MET A 140 -14.22 -15.37 -9.17
C MET A 140 -13.63 -15.90 -10.48
N THR A 141 -14.19 -16.96 -11.06
CA THR A 141 -13.76 -17.57 -12.32
C THR A 141 -14.50 -17.06 -13.55
N ASP A 142 -15.09 -15.87 -13.49
CA ASP A 142 -15.84 -15.26 -14.59
C ASP A 142 -16.93 -16.17 -15.15
N HIS A 143 -17.80 -16.66 -14.28
CA HIS A 143 -18.88 -17.58 -14.65
C HIS A 143 -18.38 -18.90 -15.26
N GLY A 144 -17.12 -19.26 -14.99
CA GLY A 144 -16.46 -20.48 -15.46
C GLY A 144 -15.58 -20.27 -16.70
N ALA A 145 -15.52 -19.07 -17.28
CA ALA A 145 -14.71 -18.80 -18.47
C ALA A 145 -13.18 -18.87 -18.20
N ASP A 146 -12.76 -18.55 -16.97
CA ASP A 146 -11.34 -18.49 -16.59
C ASP A 146 -10.78 -19.85 -16.10
N VAL A 147 -11.52 -20.96 -16.24
CA VAL A 147 -11.13 -22.32 -15.80
C VAL A 147 -11.50 -23.38 -16.85
N ASP A 148 -10.76 -24.51 -16.87
CA ASP A 148 -10.98 -25.62 -17.81
C ASP A 148 -11.87 -26.75 -17.22
N PHE A 149 -12.73 -26.44 -16.23
CA PHE A 149 -13.65 -27.40 -15.62
C PHE A 149 -15.07 -26.83 -15.49
N PRO A 150 -16.12 -27.66 -15.60
CA PRO A 150 -17.49 -27.21 -15.41
C PRO A 150 -17.76 -26.87 -13.93
N ILE A 151 -18.46 -25.77 -13.68
CA ILE A 151 -18.86 -25.36 -12.33
C ILE A 151 -20.28 -25.84 -12.04
N GLY A 152 -20.39 -26.63 -10.96
CA GLY A 152 -21.64 -27.20 -10.47
C GLY A 152 -21.64 -28.72 -10.51
N TYR A 153 -22.65 -29.32 -9.89
CA TYR A 153 -22.74 -30.77 -9.68
C TYR A 153 -23.94 -31.33 -10.44
N PRO A 154 -23.77 -32.32 -11.34
CA PRO A 154 -24.82 -32.78 -12.24
C PRO A 154 -26.17 -33.07 -11.59
N SER A 155 -26.19 -33.67 -10.39
CA SER A 155 -27.43 -34.00 -9.67
C SER A 155 -28.22 -32.77 -9.19
N TYR A 156 -27.57 -31.62 -9.02
CA TYR A 156 -28.16 -30.39 -8.48
C TYR A 156 -28.35 -29.30 -9.55
N LEU A 157 -27.87 -29.52 -10.78
CA LEU A 157 -27.97 -28.53 -11.86
C LEU A 157 -29.44 -28.28 -12.24
N ALA A 158 -29.77 -27.00 -12.40
CA ALA A 158 -31.08 -26.59 -12.88
C ALA A 158 -31.26 -26.95 -14.38
N PRO A 159 -32.48 -27.29 -14.84
CA PRO A 159 -32.73 -27.71 -16.22
C PRO A 159 -32.26 -26.68 -17.25
N GLU A 160 -32.46 -25.39 -16.96
CA GLU A 160 -32.03 -24.30 -17.84
C GLU A 160 -30.50 -24.20 -17.98
N VAL A 161 -29.75 -24.61 -16.97
CA VAL A 161 -28.27 -24.64 -17.00
C VAL A 161 -27.80 -25.83 -17.86
N ILE A 162 -28.47 -26.97 -17.75
CA ILE A 162 -28.16 -28.15 -18.56
C ILE A 162 -28.46 -27.87 -20.04
N ALA A 163 -29.60 -27.22 -20.32
CA ALA A 163 -30.03 -26.87 -21.68
C ALA A 163 -29.11 -25.84 -22.36
N GLN A 164 -28.46 -24.95 -21.60
CA GLN A 164 -27.45 -24.03 -22.11
C GLN A 164 -26.18 -24.75 -22.61
N GLY A 165 -25.94 -25.99 -22.17
CA GLY A 165 -24.77 -26.78 -22.57
C GLY A 165 -23.45 -26.33 -21.92
N SER A 166 -22.37 -27.06 -22.23
CA SER A 166 -21.02 -26.68 -21.81
C SER A 166 -20.45 -25.68 -22.80
N VAL A 167 -20.19 -24.46 -22.33
CA VAL A 167 -19.62 -23.39 -23.15
C VAL A 167 -18.10 -23.53 -23.09
N HIS A 168 -17.49 -23.98 -24.17
CA HIS A 168 -16.04 -23.95 -24.29
C HIS A 168 -15.61 -22.58 -24.86
N PRO A 169 -14.72 -21.83 -24.18
CA PRO A 169 -14.22 -20.53 -24.66
C PRO A 169 -13.46 -20.58 -26.01
N ARG A 170 -13.31 -21.76 -26.62
CA ARG A 170 -12.45 -22.01 -27.78
C ARG A 170 -13.20 -22.10 -29.11
N ASP A 171 -14.52 -21.89 -29.12
CA ASP A 171 -15.28 -21.89 -30.37
C ASP A 171 -15.60 -20.44 -30.81
N PRO A 172 -14.75 -19.81 -31.63
CA PRO A 172 -14.98 -18.45 -32.15
C PRO A 172 -16.19 -18.36 -33.10
N SER A 173 -16.90 -19.46 -33.35
CA SER A 173 -18.08 -19.49 -34.22
C SER A 173 -19.39 -19.07 -33.54
N GLN A 174 -19.44 -18.95 -32.20
CA GLN A 174 -20.62 -18.47 -31.48
C GLN A 174 -20.46 -17.00 -31.05
N GLY A 175 -21.11 -16.09 -31.79
CA GLY A 175 -20.99 -14.63 -31.65
C GLY A 175 -21.67 -14.01 -30.43
N GLU A 176 -22.14 -14.78 -29.45
CA GLU A 176 -22.74 -14.26 -28.22
C GLU A 176 -22.21 -15.03 -27.01
N ASN A 177 -21.59 -14.31 -26.06
CA ASN A 177 -21.26 -14.89 -24.76
C ASN A 177 -22.58 -15.27 -24.06
N PRO A 178 -22.70 -16.51 -23.54
CA PRO A 178 -23.91 -16.94 -22.86
C PRO A 178 -24.19 -16.04 -21.66
N LEU A 179 -25.47 -15.69 -21.49
CA LEU A 179 -25.91 -14.88 -20.35
C LEU A 179 -25.58 -15.60 -19.03
N PRO A 180 -25.07 -14.87 -18.02
CA PRO A 180 -24.76 -15.48 -16.72
C PRO A 180 -26.02 -16.10 -16.10
N SER A 181 -25.86 -17.27 -15.47
CA SER A 181 -26.92 -17.93 -14.72
C SER A 181 -27.57 -16.98 -13.70
N GLY A 182 -28.90 -16.99 -13.62
CA GLY A 182 -29.65 -16.14 -12.70
C GLY A 182 -29.86 -16.76 -11.31
N PRO A 183 -30.30 -15.95 -10.32
CA PRO A 183 -30.58 -16.38 -8.94
C PRO A 183 -31.46 -17.63 -8.78
N LYS A 184 -32.41 -17.82 -9.70
CA LYS A 184 -33.38 -18.92 -9.65
C LYS A 184 -32.74 -20.30 -9.87
N THR A 185 -31.52 -20.36 -10.40
CA THR A 185 -30.77 -21.61 -10.55
C THR A 185 -30.37 -22.20 -9.20
N ASP A 186 -30.00 -21.36 -8.23
CA ASP A 186 -29.67 -21.79 -6.86
C ASP A 186 -30.92 -22.29 -6.11
N VAL A 187 -32.10 -21.73 -6.40
CA VAL A 187 -33.39 -22.16 -5.82
C VAL A 187 -33.71 -23.61 -6.22
N TRP A 188 -33.45 -23.99 -7.47
CA TRP A 188 -33.59 -25.40 -7.89
C TRP A 188 -32.61 -26.31 -7.15
N SER A 189 -31.34 -25.90 -7.10
CA SER A 189 -30.28 -26.66 -6.41
C SER A 189 -30.63 -26.89 -4.95
N LEU A 190 -31.19 -25.86 -4.28
CA LEU A 190 -31.72 -25.96 -2.92
C LEU A 190 -32.92 -26.91 -2.85
N GLY A 191 -33.85 -26.87 -3.82
CA GLY A 191 -34.99 -27.79 -3.90
C GLY A 191 -34.58 -29.26 -3.93
N VAL A 192 -33.58 -29.61 -4.74
CA VAL A 192 -33.02 -30.97 -4.81
C VAL A 192 -32.41 -31.37 -3.47
N LEU A 193 -31.64 -30.47 -2.85
CA LEU A 193 -31.01 -30.71 -1.55
C LEU A 193 -32.06 -30.90 -0.43
N LEU A 194 -33.10 -30.08 -0.38
CA LEU A 194 -34.20 -30.24 0.59
C LEU A 194 -34.98 -31.53 0.36
N PHE A 195 -35.16 -31.93 -0.90
CA PHE A 195 -35.79 -33.21 -1.23
C PHE A 195 -34.95 -34.38 -0.71
N GLU A 196 -33.63 -34.36 -0.91
CA GLU A 196 -32.71 -35.38 -0.38
C GLU A 196 -32.77 -35.49 1.15
N LEU A 197 -32.86 -34.36 1.85
CA LEU A 197 -33.04 -34.32 3.29
C LEU A 197 -34.35 -34.97 3.74
N CYS A 198 -35.46 -34.67 3.05
CA CYS A 198 -36.76 -35.24 3.37
C CYS A 198 -36.83 -36.74 3.05
N ALA A 199 -36.22 -37.16 1.94
CA ALA A 199 -36.20 -38.56 1.49
C ALA A 199 -35.23 -39.46 2.28
N GLY A 200 -34.34 -38.87 3.09
CA GLY A 200 -33.31 -39.57 3.86
C GLY A 200 -32.28 -40.30 3.00
N ARG A 201 -32.20 -39.98 1.70
CA ARG A 201 -31.33 -40.64 0.72
C ARG A 201 -30.85 -39.64 -0.34
N ARG A 202 -29.68 -39.91 -0.91
CA ARG A 202 -29.15 -39.13 -2.03
C ARG A 202 -29.81 -39.53 -3.34
N LEU A 203 -30.14 -38.54 -4.17
CA LEU A 203 -30.76 -38.77 -5.47
C LEU A 203 -29.70 -39.05 -6.54
N LEU A 204 -30.09 -39.81 -7.56
CA LEU A 204 -29.32 -39.99 -8.80
C LEU A 204 -27.87 -40.49 -8.60
N GLN A 205 -27.51 -41.06 -7.44
CA GLN A 205 -26.11 -41.32 -7.08
C GLN A 205 -25.47 -42.46 -7.88
N ASN A 206 -26.27 -43.43 -8.33
CA ASN A 206 -25.81 -44.67 -9.00
C ASN A 206 -26.08 -44.69 -10.52
N ILE A 207 -26.42 -43.53 -11.10
CA ILE A 207 -26.77 -43.38 -12.51
C ILE A 207 -25.59 -42.73 -13.25
N GLU A 208 -25.36 -43.04 -14.54
CA GLU A 208 -24.32 -42.33 -15.31
C GLU A 208 -24.65 -40.84 -15.49
N ILE A 209 -23.65 -39.97 -15.60
CA ILE A 209 -23.86 -38.52 -15.71
C ILE A 209 -24.81 -38.20 -16.88
N SER A 210 -24.64 -38.86 -18.03
CA SER A 210 -25.47 -38.65 -19.22
C SER A 210 -26.95 -38.96 -18.95
N GLU A 211 -27.22 -40.05 -18.23
CA GLU A 211 -28.57 -40.47 -17.84
C GLU A 211 -29.17 -39.54 -16.79
N ARG A 212 -28.38 -39.03 -15.82
CA ARG A 212 -28.85 -38.01 -14.85
C ARG A 212 -29.31 -36.74 -15.55
N LEU A 213 -28.50 -36.24 -16.49
CA LEU A 213 -28.82 -35.02 -17.22
C LEU A 213 -30.06 -35.21 -18.10
N LYS A 214 -30.17 -36.37 -18.78
CA LYS A 214 -31.38 -36.74 -19.55
C LYS A 214 -32.61 -36.76 -18.65
N PHE A 215 -32.52 -37.41 -17.48
CA PHE A 215 -33.60 -37.50 -16.52
C PHE A 215 -34.08 -36.11 -16.08
N ILE A 216 -33.18 -35.20 -15.70
CA ILE A 216 -33.53 -33.83 -15.30
C ILE A 216 -34.21 -33.07 -16.43
N ILE A 217 -33.77 -33.21 -17.68
CA ILE A 217 -34.42 -32.58 -18.84
C ILE A 217 -35.83 -33.14 -19.06
N THR A 218 -36.02 -34.45 -18.90
CA THR A 218 -37.34 -35.10 -19.09
C THR A 218 -38.38 -34.68 -18.06
N LEU A 219 -37.96 -34.13 -16.91
CA LEU A 219 -38.89 -33.55 -15.92
C LEU A 219 -39.72 -32.39 -16.49
N GLY A 220 -39.30 -31.76 -17.60
CA GLY A 220 -40.06 -30.71 -18.27
C GLY A 220 -41.37 -31.18 -18.93
N CYS A 221 -41.53 -32.50 -19.10
CA CYS A 221 -42.75 -33.10 -19.65
C CYS A 221 -43.74 -33.55 -18.56
N ILE A 222 -43.46 -33.24 -17.30
CA ILE A 222 -44.20 -33.73 -16.13
C ILE A 222 -44.79 -32.55 -15.35
N ASP A 223 -46.02 -32.70 -14.87
CA ASP A 223 -46.72 -31.67 -14.09
C ASP A 223 -46.32 -31.67 -12.60
N ASP A 224 -46.15 -32.84 -11.98
CA ASP A 224 -45.71 -32.98 -10.57
C ASP A 224 -44.34 -33.64 -10.44
N ILE A 225 -43.30 -32.79 -10.51
CA ILE A 225 -41.89 -33.19 -10.45
C ILE A 225 -41.56 -33.85 -9.10
N VAL A 226 -42.16 -33.40 -8.00
CA VAL A 226 -41.87 -33.94 -6.66
C VAL A 226 -42.34 -35.40 -6.57
N THR A 227 -43.54 -35.69 -7.08
CA THR A 227 -44.09 -37.06 -7.08
C THR A 227 -43.28 -38.00 -7.97
N VAL A 228 -42.93 -37.58 -9.19
CA VAL A 228 -42.12 -38.43 -10.09
C VAL A 228 -40.72 -38.67 -9.54
N LEU A 229 -40.07 -37.64 -8.96
CA LEU A 229 -38.79 -37.81 -8.27
C LEU A 229 -38.91 -38.84 -7.14
N ALA A 230 -40.02 -38.83 -6.41
CA ALA A 230 -40.24 -39.75 -5.30
C ALA A 230 -40.52 -41.20 -5.75
N GLU A 231 -41.24 -41.39 -6.85
CA GLU A 231 -41.50 -42.70 -7.45
C GLU A 231 -40.21 -43.34 -7.99
N GLU A 232 -39.47 -42.61 -8.81
CA GLU A 232 -38.23 -43.07 -9.45
C GLU A 232 -37.13 -43.46 -8.43
N HIS A 233 -37.13 -42.82 -7.26
CA HIS A 233 -36.16 -43.08 -6.20
C HIS A 233 -36.72 -43.93 -5.06
N GLY A 234 -37.96 -44.44 -5.18
CA GLY A 234 -38.60 -45.32 -4.21
C GLY A 234 -38.79 -44.69 -2.82
N CYS A 235 -39.08 -43.39 -2.77
CA CYS A 235 -39.33 -42.62 -1.53
C CYS A 235 -40.72 -41.99 -1.47
N LEU A 236 -41.66 -42.43 -2.32
CA LEU A 236 -43.02 -41.88 -2.38
C LEU A 236 -43.74 -41.86 -1.03
N ASP A 237 -43.64 -42.93 -0.24
CA ASP A 237 -44.29 -43.01 1.07
C ASP A 237 -43.73 -41.97 2.05
N ALA A 238 -42.39 -41.82 2.10
CA ALA A 238 -41.73 -40.84 2.96
C ALA A 238 -42.09 -39.39 2.58
N ILE A 239 -42.23 -39.10 1.28
CA ILE A 239 -42.61 -37.77 0.80
C ILE A 239 -44.09 -37.48 1.07
N ARG A 240 -44.98 -38.48 0.95
CA ARG A 240 -46.42 -38.32 1.22
C ARG A 240 -46.75 -38.04 2.69
N GLU A 241 -45.91 -38.51 3.61
CA GLU A 241 -46.06 -38.27 5.05
C GLU A 241 -45.59 -36.87 5.50
N LEU A 242 -45.00 -36.07 4.61
CA LEU A 242 -44.50 -34.74 4.94
C LEU A 242 -45.65 -33.74 5.17
N PRO A 243 -45.47 -32.79 6.11
CA PRO A 243 -46.35 -31.64 6.25
C PRO A 243 -46.53 -30.83 4.96
N GLU A 244 -47.73 -30.31 4.71
CA GLU A 244 -48.09 -29.61 3.46
C GLU A 244 -47.23 -28.36 3.22
N ASN A 245 -46.76 -27.69 4.27
CA ASN A 245 -45.86 -26.54 4.14
C ASN A 245 -44.50 -26.93 3.53
N VAL A 246 -43.93 -28.08 3.90
CA VAL A 246 -42.67 -28.59 3.31
C VAL A 246 -42.90 -29.03 1.87
N LEU A 247 -44.00 -29.75 1.59
CA LEU A 247 -44.36 -30.14 0.21
C LEU A 247 -44.57 -28.92 -0.69
N THR A 248 -45.21 -27.87 -0.18
CA THR A 248 -45.40 -26.60 -0.89
C THR A 248 -44.06 -25.94 -1.23
N LEU A 249 -43.11 -25.93 -0.30
CA LEU A 249 -41.76 -25.42 -0.55
C LEU A 249 -41.04 -26.21 -1.64
N LEU A 250 -41.06 -27.54 -1.55
CA LEU A 250 -40.42 -28.43 -2.53
C LEU A 250 -40.99 -28.20 -3.94
N ARG A 251 -42.32 -28.12 -4.07
CA ARG A 251 -42.99 -27.85 -5.37
C ARG A 251 -42.60 -26.47 -5.94
N LYS A 252 -42.50 -25.44 -5.09
CA LYS A 252 -42.05 -24.10 -5.51
C LYS A 252 -40.60 -24.10 -5.98
N CYS A 253 -39.69 -24.74 -5.23
CA CYS A 253 -38.27 -24.80 -5.60
C CYS A 253 -38.02 -25.63 -6.86
N LEU A 254 -38.69 -26.79 -6.98
CA LEU A 254 -38.57 -27.74 -8.09
C LEU A 254 -39.50 -27.42 -9.27
N THR A 255 -39.80 -26.13 -9.49
CA THR A 255 -40.51 -25.68 -10.70
C THR A 255 -39.55 -25.70 -11.88
N PHE A 256 -39.88 -26.45 -12.94
CA PHE A 256 -39.01 -26.62 -14.12
C PHE A 256 -38.67 -25.29 -14.81
N LEU A 257 -39.69 -24.48 -15.15
CA LEU A 257 -39.48 -23.23 -15.87
C LEU A 257 -38.97 -22.13 -14.93
N PRO A 258 -37.80 -21.51 -15.21
CA PRO A 258 -37.25 -20.46 -14.37
C PRO A 258 -38.13 -19.19 -14.36
N SER A 259 -38.95 -18.95 -15.38
CA SER A 259 -39.90 -17.83 -15.36
C SER A 259 -40.96 -17.95 -14.26
N ARG A 260 -41.37 -19.17 -13.91
CA ARG A 260 -42.37 -19.47 -12.87
C ARG A 260 -41.75 -19.80 -11.51
N ARG A 261 -40.49 -20.22 -11.47
CA ARG A 261 -39.76 -20.50 -10.22
C ARG A 261 -39.59 -19.19 -9.43
N PRO A 262 -39.82 -19.15 -8.11
CA PRO A 262 -39.60 -17.96 -7.32
C PRO A 262 -38.10 -17.65 -7.14
N THR A 263 -37.80 -16.42 -6.79
CA THR A 263 -36.46 -15.99 -6.34
C THR A 263 -36.26 -16.27 -4.85
N PRO A 264 -35.02 -16.27 -4.32
CA PRO A 264 -34.79 -16.40 -2.89
C PRO A 264 -35.51 -15.35 -2.04
N ALA A 265 -35.58 -14.11 -2.52
CA ALA A 265 -36.29 -13.03 -1.83
C ALA A 265 -37.81 -13.29 -1.75
N GLU A 266 -38.42 -13.80 -2.82
CA GLU A 266 -39.84 -14.16 -2.83
C GLU A 266 -40.14 -15.34 -1.89
N LEU A 267 -39.24 -16.34 -1.82
CA LEU A 267 -39.38 -17.49 -0.93
C LEU A 267 -39.23 -17.12 0.56
N LEU A 268 -38.37 -16.16 0.91
CA LEU A 268 -38.18 -15.74 2.31
C LEU A 268 -39.43 -15.10 2.93
N VAL A 269 -40.28 -14.49 2.11
CA VAL A 269 -41.53 -13.84 2.53
C VAL A 269 -42.73 -14.81 2.42
N ASP A 270 -42.49 -16.06 2.01
CA ASP A 270 -43.55 -17.05 1.80
C ASP A 270 -44.20 -17.50 3.12
N PRO A 271 -45.54 -17.71 3.16
CA PRO A 271 -46.24 -18.16 4.37
C PRO A 271 -45.71 -19.48 4.96
N VAL A 272 -45.04 -20.30 4.14
CA VAL A 272 -44.38 -21.54 4.61
C VAL A 272 -43.40 -21.29 5.77
N PHE A 273 -42.82 -20.09 5.88
CA PHE A 273 -41.87 -19.72 6.92
C PHE A 273 -42.47 -18.90 8.08
N GLU A 274 -43.79 -18.72 8.19
CA GLU A 274 -44.39 -17.96 9.31
C GLU A 274 -43.97 -18.48 10.69
N GLY A 275 -43.88 -19.81 10.86
CA GLY A 275 -43.45 -20.45 12.12
C GLY A 275 -41.92 -20.44 12.36
N VAL A 276 -41.12 -20.08 11.36
CA VAL A 276 -39.64 -20.15 11.42
C VAL A 276 -39.00 -18.76 11.39
N SER A 277 -39.57 -17.83 10.62
CA SER A 277 -39.08 -16.46 10.46
C SER A 277 -38.98 -15.71 11.79
N CYS A 278 -39.88 -15.97 12.74
CA CYS A 278 -39.85 -15.40 14.08
C CYS A 278 -38.65 -15.85 14.94
N LEU A 279 -37.95 -16.92 14.55
CA LEU A 279 -36.76 -17.43 15.25
C LEU A 279 -35.48 -16.68 14.87
N TYR A 280 -35.52 -15.85 13.82
CA TYR A 280 -34.35 -15.18 13.26
C TYR A 280 -34.54 -13.67 13.24
N ALA A 281 -33.56 -12.94 13.78
CA ALA A 281 -33.52 -11.50 13.66
C ALA A 281 -33.04 -11.12 12.25
N PRO A 282 -33.63 -10.10 11.60
CA PRO A 282 -33.15 -9.61 10.31
C PRO A 282 -31.66 -9.27 10.39
N PHE A 283 -30.88 -9.76 9.42
CA PHE A 283 -29.46 -9.45 9.37
C PHE A 283 -29.26 -7.94 9.20
N GLN A 284 -28.63 -7.32 10.21
CA GLN A 284 -28.12 -5.96 10.11
C GLN A 284 -26.66 -6.03 9.70
N GLN A 285 -26.31 -5.33 8.61
CA GLN A 285 -24.94 -5.24 8.17
C GLN A 285 -24.10 -4.65 9.31
N PRO A 286 -23.03 -5.34 9.77
CA PRO A 286 -22.20 -4.81 10.84
C PRO A 286 -21.67 -3.45 10.41
N VAL A 287 -21.74 -2.48 11.31
CA VAL A 287 -21.34 -1.12 11.00
C VAL A 287 -19.88 -1.13 10.51
N GLY A 288 -19.62 -0.44 9.39
CA GLY A 288 -18.31 -0.41 8.75
C GLY A 288 -17.20 0.02 9.71
N LEU A 289 -15.95 -0.10 9.27
CA LEU A 289 -14.76 0.35 10.02
C LEU A 289 -14.80 1.83 10.48
N PHE A 290 -15.80 2.60 10.05
CA PHE A 290 -16.03 4.00 10.43
C PHE A 290 -17.47 4.22 10.93
N SER A 291 -17.95 3.38 11.85
CA SER A 291 -19.08 3.78 12.71
C SER A 291 -18.62 4.90 13.63
N SER A 292 -19.45 5.94 13.78
CA SER A 292 -19.30 6.91 14.87
C SER A 292 -19.64 6.33 16.25
N SER A 293 -20.19 5.11 16.32
CA SER A 293 -20.41 4.40 17.58
C SER A 293 -19.20 3.55 17.98
N LEU A 294 -18.72 3.79 19.20
CA LEU A 294 -17.65 3.01 19.85
C LEU A 294 -18.01 1.52 19.82
N ARG A 295 -17.14 0.71 19.22
CA ARG A 295 -17.27 -0.76 19.16
C ARG A 295 -17.30 -1.41 20.55
N CYS A 296 -16.88 -0.66 21.57
CA CYS A 296 -16.73 -1.07 22.95
C CYS A 296 -17.87 -0.57 23.85
N ALA A 297 -18.85 0.15 23.30
CA ALA A 297 -19.92 0.79 24.08
C ALA A 297 -20.82 -0.19 24.86
N HIS A 298 -20.73 -1.49 24.57
CA HIS A 298 -21.52 -2.55 25.19
C HIS A 298 -20.68 -3.61 25.90
N LEU A 299 -19.37 -3.40 26.05
CA LEU A 299 -18.48 -4.30 26.80
C LEU A 299 -18.44 -3.87 28.27
N GLU A 300 -19.07 -4.64 29.15
CA GLU A 300 -18.85 -4.54 30.60
C GLU A 300 -17.56 -5.29 30.96
N LEU A 301 -16.52 -4.54 31.34
CA LEU A 301 -15.29 -5.15 31.86
C LEU A 301 -15.52 -5.55 33.33
N PRO A 302 -15.11 -6.77 33.74
CA PRO A 302 -15.08 -7.14 35.16
C PRO A 302 -14.21 -6.17 35.96
N GLU A 303 -14.55 -5.94 37.23
CA GLU A 303 -13.81 -5.03 38.13
C GLU A 303 -12.33 -5.42 38.33
N ASP A 304 -11.95 -6.64 37.95
CA ASP A 304 -10.59 -7.17 38.05
C ASP A 304 -10.22 -7.97 36.78
N ILE A 305 -9.36 -7.39 35.93
CA ILE A 305 -8.86 -8.03 34.70
C ILE A 305 -8.12 -9.34 35.01
N SER A 306 -7.54 -9.48 36.22
CA SER A 306 -6.88 -10.71 36.63
C SER A 306 -7.86 -11.87 36.89
N GLN A 307 -9.17 -11.60 36.97
CA GLN A 307 -10.20 -12.64 37.01
C GLN A 307 -10.55 -13.20 35.62
N LEU A 308 -10.29 -12.46 34.53
CA LEU A 308 -10.43 -12.96 33.14
C LEU A 308 -9.32 -13.98 32.77
N CYS A 309 -8.24 -14.02 33.53
CA CYS A 309 -7.07 -14.87 33.28
C CYS A 309 -6.99 -16.07 34.25
N LYS A 310 -8.08 -16.43 34.95
CA LYS A 310 -8.10 -17.55 35.92
C LYS A 310 -8.58 -18.89 35.35
N ASP A 311 -9.15 -18.89 34.16
CA ASP A 311 -9.59 -20.11 33.49
C ASP A 311 -8.49 -20.56 32.53
N ASP A 312 -7.72 -21.57 32.94
CA ASP A 312 -6.60 -22.17 32.19
C ASP A 312 -7.02 -22.84 30.85
N ASP A 313 -8.33 -22.89 30.55
CA ASP A 313 -8.92 -23.65 29.45
C ASP A 313 -9.55 -22.79 28.32
N GLU A 314 -9.53 -21.44 28.40
CA GLU A 314 -10.14 -20.62 27.34
C GLU A 314 -9.21 -20.44 26.12
N GLU A 315 -9.67 -20.88 24.94
CA GLU A 315 -8.96 -20.78 23.67
C GLU A 315 -8.99 -19.34 23.14
N TYR A 316 -8.11 -18.46 23.65
CA TYR A 316 -8.04 -17.02 23.30
C TYR A 316 -7.96 -16.71 21.80
N LEU A 317 -7.48 -17.64 20.98
CA LEU A 317 -7.47 -17.52 19.51
C LEU A 317 -8.88 -17.56 18.90
N GLY A 318 -9.82 -18.26 19.55
CA GLY A 318 -11.21 -18.34 19.13
C GLY A 318 -11.92 -16.99 19.17
N GLU A 319 -11.54 -16.10 20.08
CA GLU A 319 -12.16 -14.77 20.19
C GLU A 319 -11.64 -13.74 19.16
N ARG A 320 -10.59 -14.09 18.40
CA ARG A 320 -10.01 -13.22 17.37
C ARG A 320 -10.66 -13.39 16.01
N ALA A 321 -10.59 -12.35 15.19
CA ALA A 321 -11.13 -12.40 13.84
C ALA A 321 -10.35 -13.41 12.97
N ILE A 322 -11.04 -14.15 12.10
CA ILE A 322 -10.42 -15.23 11.31
C ILE A 322 -9.27 -14.76 10.41
N ASP A 323 -9.36 -13.53 9.88
CA ASP A 323 -8.32 -12.89 9.07
C ASP A 323 -7.06 -12.57 9.91
N GLU A 324 -7.25 -12.15 11.16
CA GLU A 324 -6.17 -11.93 12.10
C GLU A 324 -5.49 -13.26 12.49
N VAL A 325 -6.29 -14.31 12.73
CA VAL A 325 -5.74 -15.64 13.05
C VAL A 325 -4.95 -16.21 11.87
N TYR A 326 -5.44 -16.05 10.64
CA TYR A 326 -4.70 -16.44 9.44
C TYR A 326 -3.40 -15.64 9.29
N HIS A 327 -3.43 -14.33 9.57
CA HIS A 327 -2.21 -13.52 9.55
C HIS A 327 -1.18 -13.99 10.58
N LEU A 328 -1.60 -14.27 11.81
CA LEU A 328 -0.75 -14.84 12.85
C LEU A 328 -0.23 -16.24 12.46
N TRP A 329 -1.06 -17.05 11.81
CA TRP A 329 -0.66 -18.36 11.30
C TRP A 329 0.46 -18.25 10.25
N CYS A 330 0.36 -17.31 9.31
CA CYS A 330 1.43 -17.00 8.35
C CYS A 330 2.72 -16.55 9.06
N LEU A 331 2.62 -15.67 10.05
CA LEU A 331 3.78 -15.20 10.85
C LEU A 331 4.43 -16.32 11.68
N ALA A 332 3.65 -17.31 12.12
CA ALA A 332 4.16 -18.49 12.80
C ALA A 332 4.94 -19.45 11.87
N GLY A 333 4.98 -19.16 10.57
CA GLY A 333 5.63 -19.97 9.54
C GLY A 333 4.69 -20.92 8.79
N GLY A 334 3.38 -20.65 8.83
CA GLY A 334 2.39 -21.38 8.02
C GLY A 334 2.68 -21.26 6.53
N ASP A 335 2.62 -22.39 5.82
CA ASP A 335 2.86 -22.50 4.38
C ASP A 335 1.74 -23.33 3.73
N LEU A 336 0.95 -22.69 2.88
CA LEU A 336 -0.21 -23.29 2.23
C LEU A 336 0.19 -24.43 1.28
N GLU A 337 1.25 -24.27 0.48
CA GLU A 337 1.66 -25.28 -0.48
C GLU A 337 2.18 -26.51 0.25
N LYS A 338 2.91 -26.32 1.35
CA LYS A 338 3.38 -27.40 2.21
C LYS A 338 2.24 -28.14 2.90
N GLU A 339 1.26 -27.45 3.49
CA GLU A 339 0.10 -28.09 4.13
C GLU A 339 -0.71 -28.92 3.12
N LEU A 340 -0.96 -28.37 1.92
CA LEU A 340 -1.67 -29.10 0.87
C LEU A 340 -0.87 -30.27 0.31
N THR A 341 0.47 -30.17 0.26
CA THR A 341 1.35 -31.28 -0.13
C THR A 341 1.34 -32.38 0.93
N ASN A 342 1.41 -32.03 2.22
CA ASN A 342 1.36 -32.98 3.34
C ASN A 342 0.04 -33.78 3.38
N LYS A 343 -1.04 -33.16 2.88
CA LYS A 343 -2.38 -33.76 2.78
C LYS A 343 -2.62 -34.45 1.43
N GLU A 344 -1.58 -34.62 0.62
CA GLU A 344 -1.59 -35.29 -0.68
C GLU A 344 -2.52 -34.66 -1.73
N ILE A 345 -2.95 -33.41 -1.53
CA ILE A 345 -3.76 -32.65 -2.51
C ILE A 345 -2.88 -32.11 -3.64
N ILE A 346 -1.66 -31.66 -3.31
CA ILE A 346 -0.66 -31.28 -4.30
C ILE A 346 0.29 -32.47 -4.51
N GLN A 347 0.01 -33.27 -5.53
CA GLN A 347 0.91 -34.34 -5.97
C GLN A 347 1.78 -33.84 -7.13
N SER A 348 3.09 -33.73 -6.91
CA SER A 348 4.04 -33.43 -7.98
C SER A 348 4.52 -34.73 -8.64
N LYS A 349 3.74 -35.26 -9.59
CA LYS A 349 4.27 -36.32 -10.46
C LYS A 349 5.22 -35.67 -11.48
N PRO A 350 6.47 -36.16 -11.61
CA PRO A 350 7.39 -35.68 -12.64
C PRO A 350 6.77 -35.87 -14.04
N PRO A 351 6.83 -34.89 -14.96
CA PRO A 351 6.32 -35.03 -16.32
C PRO A 351 6.92 -36.21 -17.11
N VAL A 352 8.14 -36.62 -16.75
CA VAL A 352 8.82 -37.78 -17.34
C VAL A 352 8.12 -39.11 -17.02
N CYS A 353 7.24 -39.14 -16.02
CA CYS A 353 6.47 -40.31 -15.62
C CYS A 353 5.06 -40.34 -16.23
N THR A 354 4.66 -39.34 -17.03
CA THR A 354 3.32 -39.27 -17.63
C THR A 354 3.35 -39.67 -19.12
N LEU A 355 2.54 -40.67 -19.50
CA LEU A 355 2.39 -41.10 -20.89
C LEU A 355 1.53 -40.08 -21.67
N PRO A 356 1.97 -39.56 -22.83
CA PRO A 356 1.16 -38.68 -23.67
C PRO A 356 -0.13 -39.38 -24.13
N ASN A 357 -1.23 -38.62 -24.23
CA ASN A 357 -2.53 -39.12 -24.68
C ASN A 357 -2.68 -38.95 -26.19
N PHE A 358 -2.88 -40.05 -26.90
CA PHE A 358 -3.10 -40.12 -28.35
C PHE A 358 -4.59 -40.31 -28.62
N LEU A 359 -5.13 -39.65 -29.64
CA LEU A 359 -6.48 -39.92 -30.14
C LEU A 359 -6.36 -40.72 -31.44
N LEU A 360 -7.03 -41.87 -31.50
CA LEU A 360 -7.15 -42.68 -32.71
C LEU A 360 -8.27 -42.13 -33.60
N GLU A 361 -8.23 -42.47 -34.90
CA GLU A 361 -9.23 -42.00 -35.89
C GLU A 361 -10.66 -42.48 -35.61
N ASP A 362 -10.82 -43.54 -34.81
CA ASP A 362 -12.11 -44.06 -34.34
C ASP A 362 -12.63 -43.33 -33.09
N GLY A 363 -11.88 -42.37 -32.56
CA GLY A 363 -12.21 -41.60 -31.36
C GLY A 363 -11.75 -42.23 -30.05
N GLU A 364 -11.07 -43.39 -30.06
CA GLU A 364 -10.50 -43.98 -28.86
C GLU A 364 -9.21 -43.23 -28.43
N SER A 365 -9.09 -42.92 -27.15
CA SER A 365 -7.90 -42.25 -26.61
C SER A 365 -6.95 -43.25 -25.91
N PHE A 366 -5.67 -43.26 -26.27
CA PHE A 366 -4.64 -44.14 -25.72
C PHE A 366 -3.52 -43.34 -25.04
N GLY A 367 -3.27 -43.59 -23.76
CA GLY A 367 -2.27 -42.88 -22.96
C GLY A 367 -2.77 -42.59 -21.55
N GLN A 368 -1.99 -41.87 -20.74
CA GLN A 368 -2.56 -41.31 -19.51
C GLN A 368 -3.36 -40.06 -19.91
N GLY A 369 -4.67 -40.07 -19.67
CA GLY A 369 -5.46 -38.85 -19.70
C GLY A 369 -4.79 -37.78 -18.83
N ARG A 370 -4.91 -36.48 -19.18
CA ARG A 370 -4.42 -35.38 -18.33
C ARG A 370 -4.73 -35.71 -16.87
N ASP A 371 -3.72 -35.67 -16.00
CA ASP A 371 -3.88 -36.06 -14.62
C ASP A 371 -5.10 -35.34 -14.04
N ARG A 372 -6.09 -36.09 -13.55
CA ARG A 372 -7.38 -35.50 -13.11
C ARG A 372 -7.19 -34.57 -11.90
N SER A 373 -6.00 -34.58 -11.31
CA SER A 373 -5.46 -33.62 -10.36
C SER A 373 -5.32 -32.18 -10.90
N PHE A 374 -5.56 -31.95 -12.21
CA PHE A 374 -5.72 -30.62 -12.83
C PHE A 374 -7.18 -30.12 -12.92
N LEU A 375 -8.16 -30.89 -12.46
CA LEU A 375 -9.56 -30.44 -12.31
C LEU A 375 -9.77 -29.80 -10.91
N LEU A 376 -10.93 -29.19 -10.69
CA LEU A 376 -11.35 -28.75 -9.35
C LEU A 376 -11.41 -29.97 -8.42
N ASP A 377 -10.46 -30.06 -7.49
CA ASP A 377 -10.58 -30.94 -6.34
C ASP A 377 -11.49 -30.26 -5.33
N ASP A 378 -12.60 -30.92 -5.02
CA ASP A 378 -13.61 -30.38 -4.13
C ASP A 378 -13.24 -30.57 -2.64
N THR A 379 -12.07 -31.14 -2.36
CA THR A 379 -11.57 -31.34 -1.01
C THR A 379 -11.08 -30.02 -0.40
N THR A 380 -11.70 -29.62 0.71
CA THR A 380 -11.20 -28.53 1.56
C THR A 380 -10.31 -29.13 2.65
N VAL A 381 -9.07 -28.66 2.75
CA VAL A 381 -8.12 -29.05 3.78
C VAL A 381 -8.17 -28.07 4.94
N THR A 382 -8.25 -28.56 6.17
CA THR A 382 -8.13 -27.74 7.36
C THR A 382 -6.66 -27.46 7.68
N LEU A 383 -6.31 -26.17 7.83
CA LEU A 383 -4.96 -25.73 8.16
C LEU A 383 -4.71 -25.94 9.66
N SER A 384 -3.58 -26.55 9.98
CA SER A 384 -3.20 -26.81 11.37
C SER A 384 -2.79 -25.54 12.10
N LEU A 385 -3.47 -25.23 13.21
CA LEU A 385 -3.09 -24.15 14.12
C LEU A 385 -2.03 -24.57 15.15
N CYS A 386 -1.53 -25.81 15.11
CA CYS A 386 -0.63 -26.34 16.14
C CYS A 386 0.66 -25.52 16.29
N GLN A 387 1.28 -25.10 15.18
CA GLN A 387 2.50 -24.29 15.22
C GLN A 387 2.26 -22.91 15.83
N LEU A 388 1.14 -22.29 15.49
CA LEU A 388 0.73 -21.01 16.05
C LEU A 388 0.48 -21.14 17.55
N LYS A 389 -0.33 -22.12 17.97
CA LYS A 389 -0.60 -22.43 19.39
C LYS A 389 0.71 -22.68 20.16
N ASN A 390 1.63 -23.46 19.59
CA ASN A 390 2.92 -23.75 20.22
C ASN A 390 3.81 -22.52 20.40
N ARG A 391 3.77 -21.55 19.47
CA ARG A 391 4.53 -20.29 19.60
C ARG A 391 3.89 -19.33 20.60
N LEU A 392 2.58 -19.45 20.78
CA LEU A 392 1.77 -18.59 21.64
C LEU A 392 1.59 -19.14 23.07
N LYS A 393 2.03 -20.37 23.33
CA LYS A 393 1.87 -21.06 24.63
C LYS A 393 2.43 -20.30 25.84
N ASP A 394 3.50 -19.52 25.64
CA ASP A 394 4.19 -18.79 26.71
C ASP A 394 3.70 -17.33 26.83
N VAL A 395 2.72 -16.94 26.00
CA VAL A 395 2.13 -15.60 26.01
C VAL A 395 1.01 -15.58 27.05
N ALA A 396 1.10 -14.66 28.01
CA ALA A 396 0.11 -14.53 29.07
C ALA A 396 -1.24 -14.00 28.53
N GLY A 397 -2.35 -14.41 29.16
CA GLY A 397 -3.73 -14.08 28.76
C GLY A 397 -3.98 -12.57 28.59
N GLU A 398 -3.29 -11.73 29.36
CA GLU A 398 -3.45 -10.27 29.28
C GLU A 398 -2.96 -9.68 27.95
N ALA A 399 -2.08 -10.38 27.22
CA ALA A 399 -1.58 -9.95 25.91
C ALA A 399 -2.56 -10.24 24.76
N TYR A 400 -3.60 -11.06 24.99
CA TYR A 400 -4.60 -11.39 23.97
C TYR A 400 -5.73 -10.38 23.89
N TYR A 401 -6.00 -9.63 24.96
CA TYR A 401 -7.03 -8.60 25.01
C TYR A 401 -6.55 -7.28 24.38
N PRO A 402 -7.41 -6.59 23.61
CA PRO A 402 -7.05 -5.27 23.10
C PRO A 402 -6.95 -4.28 24.26
N LEU A 403 -5.82 -3.57 24.35
CA LEU A 403 -5.72 -2.35 25.13
C LEU A 403 -6.70 -1.34 24.51
N LEU A 404 -7.80 -1.08 25.22
CA LEU A 404 -8.68 0.05 24.94
C LEU A 404 -7.86 1.33 25.17
N GLU A 405 -7.61 2.09 24.10
CA GLU A 405 -7.18 3.47 24.24
C GLU A 405 -8.42 4.31 24.59
N ASP A 406 -8.49 4.78 25.85
CA ASP A 406 -9.55 5.68 26.30
C ASP A 406 -9.37 7.07 25.66
N GLU A 407 -10.14 7.34 24.62
CA GLU A 407 -10.46 8.71 24.22
C GLU A 407 -11.54 9.27 25.18
N HIS A 408 -11.09 10.09 26.14
CA HIS A 408 -11.86 11.04 26.98
C HIS A 408 -12.44 10.54 28.31
N THR A 409 -11.74 10.81 29.42
CA THR A 409 -12.40 11.15 30.69
C THR A 409 -11.73 12.33 31.41
N HIS A 410 -12.27 13.53 31.16
CA HIS A 410 -12.33 14.55 32.20
C HIS A 410 -13.36 14.09 33.24
N THR A 411 -12.95 13.48 34.35
CA THR A 411 -13.47 13.69 35.72
C THR A 411 -12.88 12.66 36.70
N ARG A 412 -12.55 13.14 37.90
CA ARG A 412 -11.91 12.42 39.02
C ARG A 412 -12.63 11.12 39.41
N ARG A 413 -11.88 10.01 39.53
CA ARG A 413 -11.71 9.22 40.78
C ARG A 413 -10.63 8.13 40.60
N THR A 414 -9.64 8.17 41.48
CA THR A 414 -8.49 7.25 41.61
C THR A 414 -8.80 6.03 42.47
N TRP A 415 -8.22 4.87 42.13
CA TRP A 415 -7.51 3.86 42.98
C TRP A 415 -6.94 2.83 41.96
N CYS A 416 -5.65 2.60 41.67
CA CYS A 416 -4.35 2.51 42.36
C CYS A 416 -4.07 1.17 43.08
N GLY A 417 -3.40 0.25 42.37
CA GLY A 417 -2.66 -0.90 42.91
C GLY A 417 -1.23 -0.95 42.33
N ARG A 418 -0.25 -0.47 43.11
CA ARG A 418 1.17 -0.26 42.77
C ARG A 418 1.94 -1.54 42.41
N ARG A 419 2.89 -1.41 41.47
CA ARG A 419 4.33 -1.63 41.77
C ARG A 419 5.29 -0.83 40.87
N ARG A 420 5.96 0.13 41.53
CA ARG A 420 7.30 0.71 41.29
C ARG A 420 7.61 1.36 39.93
N GLY A 421 7.70 2.69 39.94
CA GLY A 421 8.58 3.42 39.02
C GLY A 421 8.21 4.90 38.80
N TRP A 422 8.53 5.75 39.78
CA TRP A 422 8.71 7.21 39.65
C TRP A 422 7.59 8.05 39.00
N THR A 423 6.65 8.49 39.85
CA THR A 423 5.86 9.71 39.64
C THR A 423 6.58 10.90 40.30
N PHE A 424 6.94 11.91 39.50
CA PHE A 424 7.00 13.30 39.96
C PHE A 424 6.00 14.11 39.11
N LEU A 425 4.96 14.58 39.78
CA LEU A 425 3.98 15.56 39.32
C LEU A 425 4.56 16.97 39.49
N LEU A 426 4.38 17.84 38.51
CA LEU A 426 4.11 19.29 38.62
C LEU A 426 3.81 19.78 37.19
N SER A 427 2.55 20.08 36.82
CA SER A 427 1.93 21.41 36.90
C SER A 427 2.89 22.57 36.58
N TYR A 428 2.56 23.33 35.54
CA TYR A 428 3.15 24.62 35.16
C TYR A 428 3.58 25.45 36.39
N VAL A 429 4.89 25.60 36.58
CA VAL A 429 5.55 26.72 37.29
C VAL A 429 6.92 26.92 36.63
N ASP A 430 7.30 28.18 36.45
CA ASP A 430 8.52 28.68 35.80
C ASP A 430 9.88 28.16 36.37
N TRP A 431 10.88 28.08 35.47
CA TRP A 431 12.36 28.21 35.65
C TRP A 431 13.18 27.02 36.26
N PRO A 432 14.55 27.02 36.24
CA PRO A 432 15.45 26.10 35.51
C PRO A 432 16.19 25.07 36.39
N GLY A 433 16.81 24.05 35.78
CA GLY A 433 18.04 23.49 36.38
C GLY A 433 18.38 22.03 36.10
N LEU A 434 19.53 21.86 35.45
CA LEU A 434 20.59 20.87 35.70
C LEU A 434 20.29 19.35 35.73
N LEU A 435 20.81 18.73 34.67
CA LEU A 435 21.26 17.34 34.54
C LEU A 435 22.25 16.88 35.64
N SER A 436 22.10 15.62 36.07
CA SER A 436 23.23 14.68 36.15
C SER A 436 22.72 13.22 36.19
N TRP A 437 23.21 12.37 35.28
CA TRP A 437 23.15 10.90 35.35
C TRP A 437 24.56 10.36 35.19
N GLU A 438 25.03 9.57 36.15
CA GLU A 438 26.25 8.75 36.05
C GLU A 438 25.92 7.35 35.54
N SER A 439 26.78 6.86 34.65
CA SER A 439 26.79 5.54 34.03
C SER A 439 27.25 4.43 34.98
N ARG A 440 26.69 3.22 34.84
CA ARG A 440 27.39 1.92 35.01
C ARG A 440 26.49 0.75 34.61
N GLY A 441 26.98 -0.15 33.74
CA GLY A 441 26.47 -1.51 33.62
C GLY A 441 26.43 -2.10 32.20
N THR A 442 27.37 -2.99 31.91
CA THR A 442 27.61 -3.77 30.68
C THR A 442 26.49 -4.76 30.29
N PHE A 443 26.20 -4.92 29.00
CA PHE A 443 25.32 -5.99 28.46
C PHE A 443 26.02 -6.81 27.35
N LYS A 444 25.86 -8.15 27.42
CA LYS A 444 26.27 -9.16 26.41
C LYS A 444 25.18 -9.32 25.33
N PRO A 445 25.51 -9.78 24.10
CA PRO A 445 24.57 -9.83 22.98
C PRO A 445 23.84 -11.18 22.94
N ASN A 446 22.54 -11.19 23.24
CA ASN A 446 21.58 -12.23 22.85
C ASN A 446 20.18 -11.76 23.28
N MET A 447 19.44 -11.17 22.34
CA MET A 447 17.97 -11.12 22.26
C MET A 447 17.57 -10.12 21.18
N THR A 448 16.77 -10.58 20.22
CA THR A 448 15.98 -9.78 19.30
C THR A 448 15.07 -8.89 20.14
N ALA A 449 15.43 -7.63 20.28
CA ALA A 449 14.64 -6.65 21.01
C ALA A 449 13.40 -6.30 20.18
N LEU A 450 12.21 -6.60 20.70
CA LEU A 450 10.99 -5.89 20.35
C LEU A 450 11.23 -4.39 20.58
N ILE A 451 11.20 -3.60 19.51
CA ILE A 451 11.11 -2.15 19.64
C ILE A 451 9.66 -1.83 20.04
N ARG A 452 9.41 -1.75 21.35
CA ARG A 452 8.28 -0.99 21.90
C ARG A 452 8.54 0.48 21.58
N ILE A 453 7.68 1.12 20.79
CA ILE A 453 7.68 2.58 20.61
C ILE A 453 6.82 3.16 21.75
N PRO A 454 7.38 3.88 22.73
CA PRO A 454 6.59 4.54 23.75
C PRO A 454 6.04 5.86 23.19
N LEU A 455 4.72 6.08 23.36
CA LEU A 455 4.06 7.37 23.10
C LEU A 455 4.51 8.41 24.14
N TYR A 456 5.64 9.05 23.88
CA TYR A 456 6.03 10.38 24.36
C TYR A 456 6.31 11.25 23.12
N PRO A 457 6.47 12.59 23.21
CA PRO A 457 6.90 13.38 22.05
C PRO A 457 8.29 12.89 21.63
N LEU A 458 8.31 12.00 20.65
CA LEU A 458 9.52 11.35 20.15
C LEU A 458 10.26 12.37 19.30
N THR A 459 11.29 12.98 19.86
CA THR A 459 12.28 13.73 19.08
C THR A 459 12.89 12.84 17.99
N ASP A 460 13.07 13.39 16.79
CA ASP A 460 13.54 12.79 15.52
C ASP A 460 14.61 11.68 15.59
N ARG A 461 15.44 11.64 16.64
CA ARG A 461 16.55 10.69 16.77
C ARG A 461 16.12 9.25 17.04
N TYR A 462 14.98 9.00 17.71
CA TYR A 462 14.50 7.63 17.98
C TYR A 462 13.83 7.00 16.76
N LEU A 463 13.23 7.80 15.86
CA LEU A 463 12.62 7.35 14.62
C LEU A 463 13.68 6.78 13.66
N LEU A 464 14.82 7.47 13.55
CA LEU A 464 15.98 7.07 12.74
C LEU A 464 16.58 5.72 13.15
N PHE A 465 16.63 5.42 14.45
CA PHE A 465 17.21 4.17 14.95
C PHE A 465 16.26 2.97 14.81
N SER A 466 14.95 3.21 14.96
CA SER A 466 13.91 2.18 14.86
C SER A 466 13.68 1.71 13.42
N LEU A 467 13.75 2.65 12.46
CA LEU A 467 13.65 2.35 11.03
C LEU A 467 14.88 1.57 10.53
N TRP A 468 16.07 1.80 11.09
CA TRP A 468 17.33 1.24 10.59
C TRP A 468 17.51 -0.28 10.85
N THR A 469 16.81 -0.87 11.83
CA THR A 469 17.04 -2.25 12.28
C THR A 469 16.02 -3.29 11.79
N GLY A 470 14.92 -2.89 11.14
CA GLY A 470 13.79 -3.77 10.77
C GLY A 470 13.60 -4.06 9.27
N TYR A 471 14.66 -3.99 8.46
CA TYR A 471 14.58 -4.10 6.99
C TYR A 471 14.55 -5.56 6.49
N GLN A 472 13.37 -6.20 6.43
CA GLN A 472 13.05 -7.30 5.49
C GLN A 472 11.61 -7.81 5.74
N LEU A 473 10.67 -7.51 4.82
CA LEU A 473 9.39 -8.21 4.51
C LEU A 473 8.35 -7.21 3.97
N MET A 474 7.52 -7.68 3.01
CA MET A 474 6.50 -6.91 2.29
C MET A 474 5.44 -6.35 3.26
N GLY A 475 5.13 -5.05 3.15
CA GLY A 475 4.20 -4.33 4.05
C GLY A 475 4.57 -2.86 4.30
N LYS A 476 5.71 -2.42 3.76
CA LYS A 476 6.40 -1.16 4.12
C LYS A 476 5.63 0.15 3.83
N CYS A 477 4.81 0.23 2.79
CA CYS A 477 4.24 1.52 2.36
C CYS A 477 2.87 1.83 2.97
N TYR A 478 2.06 0.84 3.33
CA TYR A 478 0.70 1.09 3.82
C TYR A 478 0.68 1.82 5.16
N TYR A 479 1.51 1.40 6.13
CA TYR A 479 1.51 1.96 7.48
C TYR A 479 2.16 3.35 7.58
N PHE A 480 3.24 3.60 6.83
CA PHE A 480 3.87 4.92 6.78
C PHE A 480 2.93 5.96 6.16
N TRP A 481 2.23 5.58 5.08
CA TRP A 481 1.25 6.46 4.45
C TRP A 481 -0.01 6.63 5.29
N GLN A 482 -0.47 5.60 6.01
CA GLN A 482 -1.52 5.77 7.02
C GLN A 482 -1.12 6.73 8.15
N PHE A 483 0.16 6.75 8.55
CA PHE A 483 0.67 7.70 9.53
C PHE A 483 0.84 9.12 8.96
N TYR A 484 1.29 9.26 7.72
CA TYR A 484 1.28 10.53 6.98
C TYR A 484 -0.16 11.07 6.83
N ASN A 485 -1.14 10.18 6.62
CA ASN A 485 -2.56 10.49 6.60
C ASN A 485 -3.10 10.94 7.97
N PHE A 486 -2.58 10.37 9.08
CA PHE A 486 -2.92 10.79 10.45
C PHE A 486 -2.39 12.18 10.79
N ILE A 487 -1.17 12.53 10.34
CA ILE A 487 -0.59 13.87 10.55
C ILE A 487 -1.35 14.94 9.75
N LEU A 488 -1.86 14.59 8.56
CA LEU A 488 -2.52 15.52 7.65
C LEU A 488 -4.01 15.76 7.94
N ASN A 489 -4.54 15.32 9.09
CA ASN A 489 -5.97 15.24 9.42
C ASN A 489 -6.75 16.56 9.21
N ARG A 490 -7.10 16.83 7.95
CA ARG A 490 -8.15 17.75 7.53
C ARG A 490 -9.35 16.87 7.18
N PHE A 491 -10.43 17.06 7.92
CA PHE A 491 -11.76 16.60 7.52
C PHE A 491 -12.15 17.26 6.19
N LEU A 492 -11.76 16.66 5.07
CA LEU A 492 -12.32 16.96 3.77
C LEU A 492 -13.36 15.90 3.47
N SER A 493 -14.63 16.32 3.48
CA SER A 493 -15.75 15.44 3.21
C SER A 493 -15.74 14.98 1.75
N HIS A 494 -16.16 13.74 1.51
CA HIS A 494 -16.42 13.19 0.17
C HIS A 494 -17.35 14.11 -0.68
N ALA A 495 -18.14 14.94 -0.01
CA ALA A 495 -18.97 15.98 -0.60
C ALA A 495 -18.16 17.05 -1.36
N LEU A 496 -16.99 17.46 -0.87
CA LEU A 496 -16.21 18.53 -1.48
C LEU A 496 -15.67 18.14 -2.86
N VAL A 497 -15.15 16.91 -3.03
CA VAL A 497 -14.72 16.41 -4.35
C VAL A 497 -15.91 16.32 -5.30
N HIS A 498 -17.08 15.88 -4.83
CA HIS A 498 -18.30 15.83 -5.64
C HIS A 498 -18.81 17.22 -6.05
N THR A 499 -18.75 18.21 -5.17
CA THR A 499 -19.14 19.60 -5.48
C THR A 499 -18.19 20.22 -6.50
N LEU A 500 -16.88 20.00 -6.39
CA LEU A 500 -15.89 20.51 -7.33
C LEU A 500 -16.05 19.92 -8.75
N LEU A 501 -16.56 18.69 -8.86
CA LEU A 501 -16.84 18.06 -10.15
C LEU A 501 -18.04 18.65 -10.90
N MET A 502 -18.85 19.50 -10.25
CA MET A 502 -19.95 20.22 -10.92
C MET A 502 -19.46 21.42 -11.73
N TYR A 503 -18.21 21.85 -11.53
CA TYR A 503 -17.61 22.98 -12.25
C TYR A 503 -16.93 22.53 -13.55
N VAL A 504 -17.00 23.37 -14.57
CA VAL A 504 -16.38 23.11 -15.88
C VAL A 504 -14.85 23.20 -15.77
N CYS A 505 -14.16 22.10 -16.09
CA CYS A 505 -12.70 22.06 -16.12
C CYS A 505 -12.19 22.25 -17.57
N VAL A 506 -11.49 23.36 -17.82
CA VAL A 506 -10.93 23.73 -19.14
C VAL A 506 -9.89 22.72 -19.64
N PHE A 507 -9.18 22.04 -18.74
CA PHE A 507 -8.12 21.08 -19.08
C PHE A 507 -8.61 19.64 -19.28
N SER A 508 -9.92 19.43 -19.34
CA SER A 508 -10.53 18.10 -19.43
C SER A 508 -10.00 17.26 -20.60
N PHE A 509 -9.74 17.88 -21.75
CA PHE A 509 -9.24 17.17 -22.93
C PHE A 509 -7.81 16.64 -22.72
N GLN A 510 -6.92 17.47 -22.20
CA GLN A 510 -5.53 17.07 -21.94
C GLN A 510 -5.45 15.93 -20.91
N ILE A 511 -6.20 16.04 -19.82
CA ILE A 511 -6.31 15.00 -18.78
C ILE A 511 -6.79 13.67 -19.39
N GLU A 512 -7.71 13.71 -20.35
CA GLU A 512 -8.25 12.51 -21.00
C GLU A 512 -7.28 11.82 -21.95
N VAL A 513 -6.30 12.55 -22.49
CA VAL A 513 -5.23 12.01 -23.35
C VAL A 513 -4.06 11.46 -22.51
N ASP A 514 -3.79 12.04 -21.34
CA ASP A 514 -2.65 11.67 -20.50
C ASP A 514 -2.93 10.43 -19.65
N ILE A 515 -4.13 10.32 -19.06
CA ILE A 515 -4.53 9.19 -18.19
C ILE A 515 -4.29 7.81 -18.84
N PRO A 516 -4.72 7.54 -20.09
CA PRO A 516 -4.53 6.22 -20.69
C PRO A 516 -3.07 5.87 -20.94
N ARG A 517 -2.15 6.84 -20.93
CA ARG A 517 -0.69 6.65 -21.14
C ARG A 517 0.06 6.51 -19.81
N CYS A 518 -0.53 7.00 -18.73
CA CYS A 518 0.04 6.99 -17.39
C CYS A 518 0.05 5.57 -16.80
N HIS A 519 1.24 5.07 -16.44
CA HIS A 519 1.41 3.79 -15.73
C HIS A 519 0.60 2.62 -16.31
N GLN A 520 0.58 2.48 -17.64
CA GLN A 520 -0.19 1.45 -18.36
C GLN A 520 0.09 0.00 -17.91
N TYR A 521 1.26 -0.24 -17.33
CA TYR A 521 1.64 -1.55 -16.79
C TYR A 521 0.91 -1.91 -15.48
N ASP A 522 0.30 -0.93 -14.79
CA ASP A 522 -0.40 -1.13 -13.52
C ASP A 522 -1.89 -1.39 -13.78
N GLU A 523 -2.37 -2.58 -13.42
CA GLU A 523 -3.73 -3.05 -13.72
C GLU A 523 -4.82 -2.22 -13.02
N LEU A 524 -4.51 -1.68 -11.83
CA LEU A 524 -5.47 -0.90 -11.05
C LEU A 524 -5.71 0.48 -11.70
N LEU A 525 -4.63 1.17 -12.06
CA LEU A 525 -4.68 2.49 -12.66
C LEU A 525 -5.12 2.48 -14.12
N SER A 526 -4.72 1.46 -14.90
CA SER A 526 -5.13 1.28 -16.31
C SER A 526 -6.58 0.81 -16.47
N SER A 527 -7.23 0.38 -15.38
CA SER A 527 -8.63 -0.03 -15.41
C SER A 527 -9.57 1.14 -15.78
N PRO A 528 -10.74 0.88 -16.38
CA PRO A 528 -11.73 1.93 -16.64
C PRO A 528 -12.18 2.67 -15.38
N GLN A 529 -12.18 2.00 -14.22
CA GLN A 529 -12.46 2.63 -12.93
C GLN A 529 -11.30 3.53 -12.49
N GLY A 530 -10.06 3.06 -12.62
CA GLY A 530 -8.86 3.84 -12.37
C GLY A 530 -8.84 5.13 -13.20
N HIS A 531 -9.09 5.04 -14.51
CA HIS A 531 -9.19 6.21 -15.39
C HIS A 531 -10.27 7.21 -14.95
N ARG A 532 -11.45 6.72 -14.53
CA ARG A 532 -12.53 7.59 -14.02
C ARG A 532 -12.11 8.30 -12.74
N LYS A 533 -11.51 7.58 -11.79
CA LYS A 533 -11.04 8.14 -10.51
C LYS A 533 -9.90 9.14 -10.70
N PHE A 534 -8.94 8.82 -11.57
CA PHE A 534 -7.88 9.73 -12.00
C PHE A 534 -8.44 11.05 -12.52
N ARG A 535 -9.39 10.96 -13.44
CA ARG A 535 -10.05 12.13 -14.04
C ARG A 535 -10.73 12.98 -12.96
N ARG A 536 -11.41 12.36 -11.99
CA ARG A 536 -12.09 13.07 -10.92
C ARG A 536 -11.13 13.80 -9.99
N VAL A 537 -10.09 13.12 -9.52
CA VAL A 537 -9.11 13.70 -8.59
C VAL A 537 -8.34 14.85 -9.25
N LEU A 538 -7.85 14.65 -10.48
CA LEU A 538 -7.12 15.68 -11.23
C LEU A 538 -8.00 16.89 -11.56
N LYS A 539 -9.23 16.68 -12.05
CA LYS A 539 -10.16 17.78 -12.33
C LYS A 539 -10.50 18.56 -11.06
N ALA A 540 -10.80 17.85 -9.96
CA ALA A 540 -11.08 18.50 -8.67
C ALA A 540 -9.89 19.36 -8.20
N TRP A 541 -8.66 18.85 -8.33
CA TRP A 541 -7.46 19.59 -7.95
C TRP A 541 -7.24 20.85 -8.77
N VAL A 542 -7.33 20.76 -10.10
CA VAL A 542 -7.15 21.93 -10.97
C VAL A 542 -8.25 22.97 -10.76
N VAL A 543 -9.50 22.54 -10.57
CA VAL A 543 -10.63 23.46 -10.29
C VAL A 543 -10.46 24.16 -8.94
N SER A 544 -9.96 23.46 -7.93
CA SER A 544 -9.75 24.02 -6.57
C SER A 544 -8.58 25.00 -6.46
N HIS A 545 -7.69 25.04 -7.46
CA HIS A 545 -6.52 25.92 -7.49
C HIS A 545 -6.56 26.81 -8.75
N PRO A 546 -7.36 27.88 -8.77
CA PRO A 546 -7.60 28.69 -9.97
C PRO A 546 -6.33 29.35 -10.55
N ASP A 547 -5.31 29.56 -9.71
CA ASP A 547 -4.03 30.15 -10.12
C ASP A 547 -3.07 29.13 -10.75
N LEU A 548 -3.39 27.82 -10.68
CA LEU A 548 -2.58 26.72 -11.20
C LEU A 548 -3.23 26.10 -12.43
N VAL A 549 -2.40 25.53 -13.32
CA VAL A 549 -2.84 24.87 -14.55
C VAL A 549 -2.40 23.42 -14.57
N TYR A 550 -3.10 22.61 -15.36
CA TYR A 550 -2.69 21.24 -15.61
C TYR A 550 -1.43 21.23 -16.48
N TRP A 551 -0.34 20.66 -15.97
CA TRP A 551 0.87 20.35 -16.73
C TRP A 551 0.97 18.84 -16.97
N GLN A 552 1.41 18.45 -18.17
CA GLN A 552 1.67 17.06 -18.51
C GLN A 552 2.68 16.45 -17.52
N GLY A 553 2.33 15.31 -16.92
CA GLY A 553 3.08 14.69 -15.82
C GLY A 553 2.41 14.81 -14.45
N LEU A 554 1.41 15.70 -14.29
CA LEU A 554 0.62 15.78 -13.05
C LEU A 554 -0.21 14.51 -12.81
N ASP A 555 -0.62 13.83 -13.87
CA ASP A 555 -1.18 12.49 -13.85
C ASP A 555 -0.19 11.47 -13.25
N SER A 556 1.06 11.46 -13.70
CA SER A 556 2.09 10.59 -13.13
C SER A 556 2.34 10.92 -11.65
N LEU A 557 2.32 12.20 -11.26
CA LEU A 557 2.45 12.60 -9.85
C LEU A 557 1.25 12.15 -9.00
N CYS A 558 0.03 12.17 -9.56
CA CYS A 558 -1.20 11.77 -8.88
C CYS A 558 -1.28 10.24 -8.69
N ALA A 559 -0.60 9.46 -9.52
CA ALA A 559 -0.69 8.00 -9.56
C ALA A 559 -0.45 7.31 -8.21
N PRO A 560 0.64 7.59 -7.46
CA PRO A 560 0.90 6.90 -6.19
C PRO A 560 -0.17 7.22 -5.14
N PHE A 561 -0.66 8.46 -5.09
CA PHE A 561 -1.69 8.88 -4.14
C PHE A 561 -3.02 8.19 -4.41
N LEU A 562 -3.41 8.08 -5.68
CA LEU A 562 -4.63 7.40 -6.08
C LEU A 562 -4.51 5.88 -5.91
N TRP A 563 -3.36 5.29 -6.25
CA TRP A 563 -3.14 3.86 -6.09
C TRP A 563 -3.26 3.44 -4.61
N LEU A 564 -2.59 4.17 -3.70
CA LEU A 564 -2.65 3.89 -2.26
C LEU A 564 -4.04 4.13 -1.64
N ASN A 565 -4.82 5.06 -2.21
CA ASN A 565 -6.12 5.45 -1.69
C ASN A 565 -7.25 5.22 -2.72
N PHE A 566 -7.19 4.11 -3.46
CA PHE A 566 -8.09 3.89 -4.60
C PHE A 566 -9.57 3.91 -4.22
N ASN A 567 -9.89 3.44 -3.01
CA ASN A 567 -11.25 3.42 -2.46
C ASN A 567 -11.67 4.75 -1.82
N ASN A 568 -10.75 5.72 -1.66
CA ASN A 568 -11.01 7.02 -1.04
C ASN A 568 -10.34 8.17 -1.82
N GLU A 569 -11.04 8.66 -2.86
CA GLU A 569 -10.55 9.73 -3.73
C GLU A 569 -10.34 11.06 -3.01
N ALA A 570 -11.12 11.33 -1.95
CA ALA A 570 -10.96 12.54 -1.14
C ALA A 570 -9.61 12.52 -0.40
N LEU A 571 -9.20 11.36 0.09
CA LEU A 571 -7.89 11.19 0.72
C LEU A 571 -6.75 11.30 -0.30
N ALA A 572 -6.87 10.64 -1.46
CA ALA A 572 -5.90 10.79 -2.56
C ALA A 572 -5.70 12.27 -2.94
N TYR A 573 -6.80 13.02 -3.09
CA TYR A 573 -6.80 14.45 -3.34
C TYR A 573 -6.12 15.23 -2.20
N ALA A 574 -6.43 14.92 -0.94
CA ALA A 574 -5.88 15.62 0.22
C ALA A 574 -4.36 15.41 0.34
N CYS A 575 -3.89 14.17 0.15
CA CYS A 575 -2.45 13.85 0.15
C CYS A 575 -1.72 14.63 -0.94
N MET A 576 -2.24 14.63 -2.17
CA MET A 576 -1.65 15.36 -3.29
C MET A 576 -1.65 16.88 -3.02
N SER A 577 -2.74 17.42 -2.48
CA SER A 577 -2.87 18.84 -2.14
C SER A 577 -1.92 19.28 -1.02
N ALA A 578 -1.55 18.38 -0.11
CA ALA A 578 -0.54 18.65 0.92
C ALA A 578 0.89 18.46 0.40
N PHE A 579 1.10 17.53 -0.53
CA PHE A 579 2.42 17.20 -1.07
C PHE A 579 2.95 18.29 -2.01
N ILE A 580 2.11 18.83 -2.90
CA ILE A 580 2.53 19.81 -3.91
C ILE A 580 3.12 21.08 -3.27
N PRO A 581 2.51 21.73 -2.27
CA PRO A 581 3.11 22.90 -1.62
C PRO A 581 4.44 22.61 -0.89
N LYS A 582 4.70 21.36 -0.48
CA LYS A 582 5.93 20.98 0.22
C LYS A 582 7.13 20.83 -0.72
N TYR A 583 6.93 20.27 -1.91
CA TYR A 583 8.03 19.93 -2.84
C TYR A 583 7.98 20.67 -4.17
N LEU A 584 6.79 21.07 -4.63
CA LEU A 584 6.49 21.58 -5.98
C LEU A 584 5.74 22.92 -5.93
N TYR A 585 6.04 23.76 -4.94
CA TYR A 585 5.43 25.08 -4.80
C TYR A 585 5.64 25.91 -6.08
N ASN A 586 4.56 26.46 -6.64
CA ASN A 586 4.53 27.22 -7.91
C ASN A 586 4.98 26.50 -9.19
N PHE A 587 5.26 25.19 -9.15
CA PHE A 587 5.63 24.43 -10.34
C PHE A 587 4.51 24.37 -11.39
N PHE A 588 3.26 24.45 -10.97
CA PHE A 588 2.08 24.33 -11.84
C PHE A 588 1.47 25.68 -12.22
N LEU A 589 2.20 26.80 -12.08
CA LEU A 589 1.75 28.09 -12.60
C LEU A 589 1.61 28.07 -14.14
N LYS A 590 0.80 28.98 -14.68
CA LYS A 590 0.68 29.16 -16.13
C LYS A 590 2.01 29.57 -16.78
N ASP A 591 2.77 30.41 -16.09
CA ASP A 591 4.19 30.67 -16.39
C ASP A 591 5.03 30.25 -15.19
N ASN A 592 5.64 29.07 -15.29
CA ASN A 592 6.50 28.47 -14.29
C ASN A 592 7.99 28.50 -14.69
N SER A 593 8.32 29.21 -15.78
CA SER A 593 9.65 29.17 -16.41
C SER A 593 10.76 29.58 -15.43
N HIS A 594 10.52 30.65 -14.65
CA HIS A 594 11.45 31.14 -13.64
C HIS A 594 11.66 30.14 -12.49
N VAL A 595 10.59 29.46 -12.06
CA VAL A 595 10.62 28.46 -10.98
C VAL A 595 11.43 27.23 -11.40
N ILE A 596 11.14 26.69 -12.60
CA ILE A 596 11.85 25.53 -13.13
C ILE A 596 13.33 25.86 -13.37
N GLN A 597 13.61 27.02 -13.95
CA GLN A 597 15.00 27.44 -14.19
C GLN A 597 15.78 27.66 -12.89
N GLU A 598 15.19 28.26 -11.85
CA GLU A 598 15.81 28.34 -10.53
C GLU A 598 16.13 26.93 -10.01
N TYR A 599 15.15 26.04 -10.05
CA TYR A 599 15.29 24.67 -9.54
C TYR A 599 16.40 23.89 -10.24
N LEU A 600 16.44 23.92 -11.57
CA LEU A 600 17.46 23.23 -12.38
C LEU A 600 18.84 23.86 -12.22
N THR A 601 18.92 25.19 -12.03
CA THR A 601 20.20 25.86 -11.76
C THR A 601 20.76 25.41 -10.41
N VAL A 602 19.93 25.36 -9.36
CA VAL A 602 20.34 24.81 -8.05
C VAL A 602 20.74 23.35 -8.18
N PHE A 603 20.03 22.55 -8.98
CA PHE A 603 20.41 21.16 -9.22
C PHE A 603 21.78 21.04 -9.91
N SER A 604 22.08 21.89 -10.90
CA SER A 604 23.40 21.96 -11.55
C SER A 604 24.51 22.27 -10.53
N GLN A 605 24.29 23.26 -9.66
CA GLN A 605 25.21 23.59 -8.56
C GLN A 605 25.38 22.43 -7.56
N MET A 606 24.33 21.63 -7.34
CA MET A 606 24.39 20.44 -6.49
C MET A 606 25.21 19.31 -7.11
N ILE A 607 25.16 19.14 -8.44
CA ILE A 607 26.06 18.21 -9.15
C ILE A 607 27.50 18.69 -9.00
N ALA A 608 27.79 19.97 -9.27
CA ALA A 608 29.12 20.55 -9.08
C ALA A 608 29.63 20.42 -7.63
N PHE A 609 28.75 20.59 -6.65
CA PHE A 609 29.09 20.47 -5.24
C PHE A 609 29.46 19.04 -4.84
N HIS A 610 28.78 18.00 -5.35
CA HIS A 610 29.03 16.62 -4.93
C HIS A 610 29.95 15.83 -5.87
N ASP A 611 29.88 16.08 -7.18
CA ASP A 611 30.69 15.42 -8.21
C ASP A 611 31.16 16.45 -9.26
N PRO A 612 32.20 17.23 -8.94
CA PRO A 612 32.69 18.29 -9.83
C PRO A 612 33.25 17.75 -11.15
N GLU A 613 33.82 16.55 -11.15
CA GLU A 613 34.35 15.92 -12.37
C GLU A 613 33.21 15.61 -13.36
N LEU A 614 32.12 15.01 -12.86
CA LEU A 614 30.93 14.79 -13.66
C LEU A 614 30.32 16.11 -14.13
N SER A 615 30.20 17.10 -13.24
CA SER A 615 29.66 18.42 -13.60
C SER A 615 30.47 19.11 -14.70
N ASN A 616 31.80 19.09 -14.61
CA ASN A 616 32.70 19.67 -15.60
C ASN A 616 32.51 18.99 -16.95
N HIS A 617 32.52 17.65 -16.99
CA HIS A 617 32.29 16.88 -18.22
C HIS A 617 30.93 17.20 -18.86
N LEU A 618 29.84 17.16 -18.07
CA LEU A 618 28.50 17.45 -18.59
C LEU A 618 28.38 18.88 -19.14
N ASN A 619 29.01 19.86 -18.49
CA ASN A 619 29.06 21.24 -18.97
C ASN A 619 29.90 21.36 -20.26
N GLU A 620 31.03 20.67 -20.36
CA GLU A 620 31.89 20.67 -21.55
C GLU A 620 31.19 20.12 -22.79
N ILE A 621 30.39 19.04 -22.64
CA ILE A 621 29.61 18.47 -23.73
C ILE A 621 28.27 19.20 -23.97
N GLY A 622 27.93 20.21 -23.16
CA GLY A 622 26.67 20.95 -23.25
C GLY A 622 25.43 20.16 -22.81
N PHE A 623 25.59 19.11 -22.01
CA PHE A 623 24.49 18.27 -21.52
C PHE A 623 23.96 18.77 -20.17
N ILE A 624 23.16 19.84 -20.24
CA ILE A 624 22.62 20.53 -19.06
C ILE A 624 21.34 19.88 -18.49
N PRO A 625 21.03 20.05 -17.19
CA PRO A 625 19.85 19.47 -16.56
C PRO A 625 18.50 19.77 -17.23
N ASP A 626 18.35 20.90 -17.90
CA ASP A 626 17.15 21.30 -18.65
C ASP A 626 16.71 20.25 -19.69
N LEU A 627 17.64 19.43 -20.18
CA LEU A 627 17.38 18.41 -21.19
C LEU A 627 16.77 17.13 -20.63
N TYR A 628 16.99 16.81 -19.35
CA TYR A 628 16.64 15.49 -18.80
C TYR A 628 15.93 15.53 -17.43
N ALA A 629 16.15 16.56 -16.61
CA ALA A 629 15.71 16.57 -15.21
C ALA A 629 14.34 17.22 -14.98
N ILE A 630 13.76 17.90 -15.97
CA ILE A 630 12.40 18.45 -15.89
C ILE A 630 11.37 17.37 -15.51
N PRO A 631 11.26 16.22 -16.22
CA PRO A 631 10.29 15.19 -15.85
C PRO A 631 10.60 14.56 -14.48
N TRP A 632 11.87 14.52 -14.07
CA TRP A 632 12.26 13.99 -12.76
C TRP A 632 11.65 14.81 -11.64
N PHE A 633 11.82 16.13 -11.67
CA PHE A 633 11.36 16.98 -10.58
C PHE A 633 9.87 17.32 -10.70
N LEU A 634 9.35 17.56 -11.90
CA LEU A 634 7.92 17.87 -12.10
C LEU A 634 7.00 16.74 -11.62
N THR A 635 7.44 15.49 -11.80
CA THR A 635 6.66 14.30 -11.41
C THR A 635 7.19 13.64 -10.13
N MET A 636 8.24 14.22 -9.51
CA MET A 636 8.90 13.63 -8.35
C MET A 636 9.29 12.17 -8.58
N PHE A 637 9.90 11.95 -9.75
CA PHE A 637 10.43 10.71 -10.32
C PHE A 637 9.39 9.70 -10.77
N THR A 638 8.09 9.93 -10.56
CA THR A 638 7.04 8.92 -10.82
C THR A 638 6.89 8.57 -12.29
N HIS A 639 7.13 9.51 -13.20
CA HIS A 639 7.12 9.21 -14.63
C HIS A 639 8.31 8.34 -15.06
N VAL A 640 9.40 8.36 -14.30
CA VAL A 640 10.66 7.68 -14.64
C VAL A 640 10.70 6.25 -14.09
N PHE A 641 10.24 6.06 -12.85
CA PHE A 641 10.32 4.76 -12.18
C PHE A 641 8.95 4.12 -11.97
N PRO A 642 8.89 2.78 -11.94
CA PRO A 642 7.66 2.09 -11.63
C PRO A 642 7.19 2.34 -10.18
N LEU A 643 5.88 2.25 -9.91
CA LEU A 643 5.28 2.62 -8.63
C LEU A 643 5.91 1.94 -7.41
N HIS A 644 6.27 0.66 -7.50
CA HIS A 644 6.92 -0.05 -6.39
C HIS A 644 8.31 0.54 -6.02
N LYS A 645 9.06 1.03 -7.02
CA LYS A 645 10.33 1.75 -6.81
C LYS A 645 10.07 3.13 -6.23
N ILE A 646 9.02 3.80 -6.69
CA ILE A 646 8.59 5.11 -6.18
C ILE A 646 8.20 5.04 -4.71
N PHE A 647 7.43 4.04 -4.28
CA PHE A 647 7.04 3.99 -2.88
C PHE A 647 8.25 3.84 -1.96
N HIS A 648 9.22 2.98 -2.31
CA HIS A 648 10.47 2.85 -1.55
C HIS A 648 11.27 4.16 -1.52
N LEU A 649 11.35 4.87 -2.64
CA LEU A 649 12.02 6.17 -2.72
C LEU A 649 11.28 7.23 -1.89
N TRP A 650 9.95 7.25 -1.97
CA TRP A 650 9.09 8.24 -1.32
C TRP A 650 9.00 8.06 0.20
N ASP A 651 9.16 6.84 0.72
CA ASP A 651 9.24 6.58 2.16
C ASP A 651 10.35 7.41 2.82
N THR A 652 11.49 7.58 2.14
CA THR A 652 12.58 8.46 2.62
C THR A 652 12.35 9.91 2.22
N LEU A 653 11.83 10.16 1.01
CA LEU A 653 11.57 11.52 0.51
C LEU A 653 10.64 12.31 1.45
N LEU A 654 9.59 11.66 1.94
CA LEU A 654 8.56 12.27 2.79
C LEU A 654 9.11 12.69 4.16
N LEU A 655 10.14 12.00 4.66
CA LEU A 655 10.90 12.39 5.86
C LEU A 655 11.82 13.58 5.58
N GLY A 656 12.28 13.73 4.34
CA GLY A 656 13.09 14.85 3.88
C GLY A 656 12.32 16.16 3.72
N ASN A 657 13.07 17.25 3.63
CA ASN A 657 12.56 18.59 3.29
C ASN A 657 12.57 18.82 1.77
N SER A 658 12.26 20.04 1.33
CA SER A 658 12.17 20.41 -0.09
C SER A 658 13.49 20.38 -0.86
N SER A 659 14.63 20.12 -0.21
CA SER A 659 15.94 19.95 -0.86
C SER A 659 16.38 18.51 -1.05
N PHE A 660 15.74 17.56 -0.35
CA PHE A 660 16.04 16.14 -0.49
C PHE A 660 15.91 15.60 -1.94
N PRO A 661 14.97 16.07 -2.79
CA PRO A 661 14.87 15.61 -4.17
C PRO A 661 16.15 15.85 -5.00
N PHE A 662 16.91 16.93 -4.71
CA PHE A 662 18.21 17.16 -5.37
C PHE A 662 19.20 16.05 -5.08
N CYS A 663 19.22 15.54 -3.84
CA CYS A 663 20.12 14.48 -3.42
C CYS A 663 19.77 13.16 -4.13
N ILE A 664 18.49 12.89 -4.37
CA ILE A 664 18.04 11.75 -5.19
C ILE A 664 18.52 11.91 -6.63
N GLY A 665 18.32 13.09 -7.23
CA GLY A 665 18.78 13.36 -8.60
C GLY A 665 20.30 13.15 -8.76
N VAL A 666 21.11 13.64 -7.81
CA VAL A 666 22.57 13.44 -7.82
C VAL A 666 22.92 11.97 -7.61
N ALA A 667 22.24 11.24 -6.73
CA ALA A 667 22.47 9.81 -6.53
C ALA A 667 22.19 8.98 -7.79
N ILE A 668 21.14 9.31 -8.55
CA ILE A 668 20.85 8.68 -9.84
C ILE A 668 22.00 8.93 -10.83
N LEU A 669 22.48 10.18 -10.92
CA LEU A 669 23.63 10.51 -11.78
C LEU A 669 24.92 9.80 -11.36
N GLN A 670 25.15 9.63 -10.05
CA GLN A 670 26.31 8.90 -9.53
C GLN A 670 26.30 7.41 -9.89
N GLN A 671 25.13 6.78 -9.97
CA GLN A 671 25.02 5.41 -10.46
C GLN A 671 25.32 5.29 -11.96
N LEU A 672 25.04 6.33 -12.74
CA LEU A 672 25.30 6.39 -14.18
C LEU A 672 26.66 6.99 -14.53
N ARG A 673 27.42 7.43 -13.53
CA ARG A 673 28.63 8.25 -13.65
C ARG A 673 29.63 7.72 -14.68
N ASP A 674 30.02 6.45 -14.57
CA ASP A 674 31.04 5.86 -15.44
C ASP A 674 30.60 5.87 -16.91
N ARG A 675 29.31 5.67 -17.17
CA ARG A 675 28.73 5.74 -18.52
C ARG A 675 28.64 7.19 -19.01
N LEU A 676 28.33 8.14 -18.14
CA LEU A 676 28.24 9.56 -18.51
C LEU A 676 29.62 10.11 -18.87
N LEU A 677 30.64 9.83 -18.07
CA LEU A 677 32.01 10.28 -18.31
C LEU A 677 32.63 9.67 -19.57
N ALA A 678 32.23 8.46 -19.94
CA ALA A 678 32.73 7.78 -21.14
C ALA A 678 32.10 8.27 -22.46
N ASN A 679 31.03 9.07 -22.39
CA ASN A 679 30.16 9.35 -23.53
C ASN A 679 30.03 10.86 -23.82
N GLY A 680 29.75 11.19 -25.08
CA GLY A 680 29.46 12.55 -25.53
C GLY A 680 27.98 12.94 -25.40
N PHE A 681 27.62 14.09 -25.95
CA PHE A 681 26.26 14.65 -25.88
C PHE A 681 25.18 13.69 -26.42
N ASN A 682 25.40 13.11 -27.61
CA ASN A 682 24.40 12.27 -28.28
C ASN A 682 24.15 10.96 -27.53
N GLU A 683 25.22 10.31 -27.08
CA GLU A 683 25.16 9.06 -26.35
C GLU A 683 24.52 9.27 -24.96
N CYS A 684 24.77 10.42 -24.32
CA CYS A 684 24.08 10.80 -23.10
C CYS A 684 22.57 10.99 -23.33
N ILE A 685 22.13 11.65 -24.42
CA ILE A 685 20.70 11.78 -24.72
C ILE A 685 20.03 10.41 -24.89
N LEU A 686 20.69 9.47 -25.57
CA LEU A 686 20.18 8.11 -25.73
C LEU A 686 20.11 7.35 -24.40
N LEU A 687 21.12 7.53 -23.54
CA LEU A 687 21.16 6.91 -22.21
C LEU A 687 19.98 7.32 -21.31
N PHE A 688 19.52 8.57 -21.38
CA PHE A 688 18.38 9.03 -20.58
C PHE A 688 17.02 8.73 -21.24
N SER A 689 17.00 8.51 -22.55
CA SER A 689 15.81 8.06 -23.27
C SER A 689 15.47 6.60 -22.93
N ASP A 690 16.50 5.76 -22.74
CA ASP A 690 16.39 4.38 -22.29
C ASP A 690 17.22 4.19 -21.01
N LEU A 691 16.68 4.68 -19.90
CA LEU A 691 17.38 4.74 -18.63
C LEU A 691 17.73 3.32 -18.14
N PRO A 692 19.01 3.02 -17.86
CA PRO A 692 19.41 1.73 -17.31
C PRO A 692 18.73 1.46 -15.97
N GLU A 693 18.67 0.19 -15.57
CA GLU A 693 18.09 -0.15 -14.27
C GLU A 693 18.85 0.51 -13.12
N ILE A 694 18.15 1.37 -12.38
CA ILE A 694 18.65 2.04 -11.17
C ILE A 694 18.33 1.20 -9.94
N ASP A 695 19.34 1.00 -9.08
CA ASP A 695 19.19 0.41 -7.75
C ASP A 695 18.66 1.47 -6.79
N ILE A 696 17.40 1.31 -6.39
CA ILE A 696 16.69 2.25 -5.51
C ILE A 696 17.22 2.20 -4.08
N GLU A 697 17.62 1.03 -3.58
CA GLU A 697 18.15 0.92 -2.22
C GLU A 697 19.50 1.64 -2.11
N ARG A 698 20.36 1.46 -3.12
CA ARG A 698 21.58 2.23 -3.26
C ARG A 698 21.30 3.73 -3.39
N CYS A 699 20.31 4.12 -4.20
CA CYS A 699 19.91 5.52 -4.40
C CYS A 699 19.45 6.18 -3.09
N VAL A 700 18.63 5.50 -2.29
CA VAL A 700 18.18 5.98 -0.97
C VAL A 700 19.37 6.16 -0.02
N ARG A 701 20.26 5.17 0.07
CA ARG A 701 21.45 5.26 0.93
C ARG A 701 22.38 6.39 0.53
N GLU A 702 22.64 6.54 -0.77
CA GLU A 702 23.51 7.60 -1.31
C GLU A 702 22.88 8.98 -1.14
N SER A 703 21.59 9.15 -1.42
CA SER A 703 20.88 10.43 -1.25
C SER A 703 20.86 10.91 0.21
N ILE A 704 20.70 10.01 1.20
CA ILE A 704 20.84 10.37 2.62
C ILE A 704 22.26 10.87 2.92
N ASN A 705 23.28 10.17 2.43
CA ASN A 705 24.67 10.58 2.64
C ASN A 705 24.93 11.96 2.01
N LEU A 706 24.50 12.18 0.77
CA LEU A 706 24.59 13.47 0.09
C LEU A 706 23.87 14.57 0.89
N PHE A 707 22.67 14.29 1.39
CA PHE A 707 21.90 15.22 2.22
C PHE A 707 22.65 15.61 3.50
N CYS A 708 23.25 14.64 4.22
CA CYS A 708 24.01 14.91 5.44
C CYS A 708 25.28 15.77 5.23
N TRP A 709 25.81 15.81 4.01
CA TRP A 709 26.98 16.63 3.66
C TRP A 709 26.63 17.96 2.99
N THR A 710 25.34 18.21 2.73
CA THR A 710 24.87 19.42 2.07
C THR A 710 24.45 20.45 3.12
N PRO A 711 25.09 21.63 3.21
CA PRO A 711 24.61 22.72 4.05
C PRO A 711 23.18 23.13 3.66
N LYS A 712 22.33 23.47 4.63
CA LYS A 712 20.90 23.77 4.38
C LYS A 712 20.74 24.91 3.38
N SER A 713 21.49 25.99 3.57
CA SER A 713 21.51 27.18 2.74
C SER A 713 22.11 26.99 1.35
N ALA A 714 22.86 25.90 1.11
CA ALA A 714 23.39 25.58 -0.23
C ALA A 714 22.26 25.27 -1.22
N THR A 715 21.15 24.71 -0.73
CA THR A 715 19.95 24.36 -1.51
C THR A 715 18.83 25.38 -1.45
N TYR A 716 19.13 26.60 -0.97
CA TYR A 716 18.14 27.66 -0.84
C TYR A 716 17.48 28.00 -2.19
N ARG A 717 16.15 28.17 -2.15
CA ARG A 717 15.32 28.61 -3.28
C ARG A 717 14.28 29.59 -2.79
N GLN A 718 14.02 30.64 -3.57
CA GLN A 718 12.93 31.57 -3.29
C GLN A 718 11.57 30.88 -3.35
N HIS A 719 11.40 29.95 -4.28
CA HIS A 719 10.16 29.18 -4.47
C HIS A 719 10.21 27.81 -3.78
N ALA A 720 10.89 27.70 -2.63
CA ALA A 720 10.97 26.44 -1.89
C ALA A 720 9.64 26.04 -1.23
N GLN A 721 8.91 27.01 -0.64
CA GLN A 721 7.67 26.82 0.12
C GLN A 721 6.80 28.10 0.10
N PRO A 722 5.48 27.99 0.36
CA PRO A 722 4.59 29.15 0.44
C PRO A 722 4.96 30.12 1.58
N PRO A 723 4.87 31.45 1.37
CA PRO A 723 5.12 32.43 2.41
C PRO A 723 4.08 32.34 3.55
N LYS A 724 4.51 32.52 4.81
CA LYS A 724 3.60 32.54 5.98
C LYS A 724 2.68 33.78 5.90
N ALA A 725 1.38 33.57 6.07
CA ALA A 725 0.42 34.66 6.22
C ALA A 725 0.74 35.47 7.50
N GLN A 726 1.09 36.74 7.35
CA GLN A 726 1.17 37.68 8.47
C GLN A 726 -0.26 37.89 9.00
N GLY A 727 -0.46 37.71 10.30
CA GLY A 727 -1.77 37.79 10.92
C GLY A 727 -2.29 39.23 10.97
N ASP A 728 -3.18 39.59 10.05
CA ASP A 728 -4.03 40.77 10.21
C ASP A 728 -5.25 40.42 11.07
N ALA A 729 -5.28 41.02 12.26
CA ALA A 729 -6.36 40.95 13.21
C ALA A 729 -7.48 41.94 12.85
N SER A 730 -8.27 41.66 11.80
CA SER A 730 -9.64 42.16 11.66
C SER A 730 -10.26 41.75 10.33
N THR A 731 -11.14 40.74 10.34
CA THR A 731 -12.43 40.68 9.58
C THR A 731 -13.01 39.25 9.58
N ASN A 732 -14.34 39.18 9.71
CA ASN A 732 -15.17 37.98 9.76
C ASN A 732 -15.37 37.33 8.38
N GLY A 733 -15.49 35.99 8.38
CA GLY A 733 -16.28 35.24 7.39
C GLY A 733 -15.50 34.36 6.42
N PHE A 734 -15.57 33.05 6.65
CA PHE A 734 -15.24 31.94 5.73
C PHE A 734 -13.79 31.77 5.24
N GLY A 735 -13.19 30.63 5.62
CA GLY A 735 -12.01 30.06 4.97
C GLY A 735 -10.66 30.43 5.57
N LYS A 736 -10.36 29.97 6.81
CA LYS A 736 -9.00 29.97 7.34
C LYS A 736 -8.44 28.55 7.32
N THR A 737 -7.56 28.28 6.36
CA THR A 737 -6.73 27.07 6.29
C THR A 737 -5.63 27.16 7.35
N ALA A 738 -5.84 26.51 8.51
CA ALA A 738 -4.83 26.42 9.56
C ALA A 738 -3.58 25.66 9.05
N ASN A 739 -2.41 26.27 9.24
CA ASN A 739 -1.08 25.70 8.96
C ASN A 739 -0.67 24.81 10.14
N TYR A 740 -0.67 23.49 9.93
CA TYR A 740 -0.01 22.51 10.79
C TYR A 740 1.04 21.79 9.96
N TYR A 741 2.17 22.47 9.73
CA TYR A 741 3.40 21.81 9.29
C TYR A 741 4.24 21.52 10.54
N SER A 742 4.93 20.38 10.54
CA SER A 742 5.87 19.97 11.59
C SER A 742 6.71 21.16 12.10
N SER A 743 6.73 21.33 13.42
CA SER A 743 7.36 22.44 14.14
C SER A 743 8.88 22.44 14.08
N ASP A 744 9.52 21.42 13.51
CA ASP A 744 10.97 21.22 13.69
C ASP A 744 11.80 21.84 12.56
N TYR A 745 11.12 22.44 11.58
CA TYR A 745 11.67 23.49 10.70
C TYR A 745 10.74 24.70 10.71
N GLN A 746 10.47 25.24 11.90
CA GLN A 746 10.22 26.67 11.97
C GLN A 746 11.44 27.36 11.37
N ASP A 747 11.28 27.99 10.20
CA ASP A 747 12.18 29.07 9.76
C ASP A 747 12.45 29.93 10.97
N MET A 748 13.71 29.92 11.41
CA MET A 748 14.20 30.89 12.38
C MET A 748 13.83 32.29 11.87
N PRO A 749 13.52 33.24 12.77
CA PRO A 749 13.23 34.61 12.37
C PRO A 749 14.35 35.07 11.42
N LYS A 750 13.99 35.59 10.23
CA LYS A 750 14.96 36.12 9.26
C LYS A 750 15.91 37.07 10.00
N THR A 751 17.12 36.61 10.29
CA THR A 751 18.17 37.40 10.91
C THR A 751 19.00 38.05 9.80
N ASP A 752 19.77 39.08 10.13
CA ASP A 752 20.73 39.70 9.20
C ASP A 752 21.80 38.72 8.69
N LEU A 753 21.91 37.53 9.29
CA LEU A 753 22.85 36.46 8.93
C LEU A 753 22.27 35.43 7.95
N SER A 754 20.97 35.52 7.67
CA SER A 754 20.28 34.65 6.71
C SER A 754 20.65 34.99 5.26
N ARG A 755 20.40 34.02 4.36
CA ARG A 755 20.66 34.18 2.92
C ARG A 755 19.55 35.02 2.29
N GLU A 756 19.94 35.95 1.41
CA GLU A 756 18.99 36.74 0.63
C GLU A 756 18.61 36.03 -0.69
N PRO A 757 17.40 36.26 -1.24
CA PRO A 757 17.04 35.81 -2.58
C PRO A 757 18.02 36.36 -3.62
N LEU A 758 18.42 35.52 -4.58
CA LEU A 758 19.29 35.93 -5.69
C LEU A 758 18.47 36.05 -6.96
N GLU A 759 18.81 37.03 -7.78
CA GLU A 759 18.31 37.11 -9.14
C GLU A 759 18.77 35.89 -9.95
N LEU A 760 17.91 35.39 -10.83
CA LEU A 760 18.16 34.17 -11.59
C LEU A 760 19.42 34.28 -12.48
N SER A 761 19.73 35.48 -12.98
CA SER A 761 20.95 35.74 -13.76
C SER A 761 22.22 35.53 -12.95
N ASP A 762 22.22 35.94 -11.68
CA ASP A 762 23.36 35.79 -10.79
C ASP A 762 23.51 34.34 -10.35
N LEU A 763 22.38 33.66 -10.07
CA LEU A 763 22.38 32.24 -9.75
C LEU A 763 22.95 31.40 -10.90
N LYS A 764 22.57 31.68 -12.15
CA LYS A 764 23.08 31.00 -13.36
C LYS A 764 24.54 31.30 -13.65
N ALA A 765 25.05 32.44 -13.21
CA ALA A 765 26.46 32.80 -13.38
C ALA A 765 27.38 32.05 -12.40
N GLU A 766 26.85 31.45 -11.35
CA GLU A 766 27.61 30.76 -10.29
C GLU A 766 27.55 29.24 -10.46
N VAL A 767 28.73 28.60 -10.46
CA VAL A 767 28.86 27.13 -10.53
C VAL A 767 28.71 26.47 -9.16
N SER A 768 29.14 27.16 -8.10
CA SER A 768 29.10 26.67 -6.72
C SER A 768 27.96 27.30 -5.93
N PRO A 769 27.29 26.56 -5.02
CA PRO A 769 26.25 27.13 -4.18
C PRO A 769 26.80 28.10 -3.12
N ARG A 770 25.95 29.00 -2.62
CA ARG A 770 26.27 29.89 -1.51
C ARG A 770 25.84 29.30 -0.16
N ILE A 771 26.59 29.60 0.89
CA ILE A 771 26.27 29.26 2.27
C ILE A 771 25.95 30.53 3.08
N SER A 772 24.96 30.46 3.98
CA SER A 772 24.63 31.57 4.89
C SER A 772 25.70 31.72 6.00
N ALA A 773 25.76 32.91 6.61
CA ALA A 773 26.62 33.13 7.75
C ALA A 773 26.20 32.28 8.97
N GLU A 774 24.90 32.06 9.14
CA GLU A 774 24.32 31.19 10.18
C GLU A 774 24.77 29.73 10.02
N ASP A 775 24.62 29.14 8.83
CA ASP A 775 25.08 27.78 8.54
C ASP A 775 26.60 27.66 8.71
N LEU A 776 27.36 28.69 8.34
CA LEU A 776 28.81 28.72 8.53
C LEU A 776 29.18 28.70 10.02
N ILE A 777 28.47 29.44 10.86
CA ILE A 777 28.70 29.49 12.32
C ILE A 777 28.37 28.12 12.94
N ASP A 778 27.23 27.56 12.59
CA ASP A 778 26.77 26.25 13.07
C ASP A 778 27.75 25.13 12.66
N LEU A 779 28.20 25.12 11.41
CA LEU A 779 29.14 24.11 10.89
C LEU A 779 30.57 24.28 11.42
N CYS A 780 30.97 25.50 11.76
CA CYS A 780 32.26 25.77 12.40
C CYS A 780 32.22 25.57 13.93
N GLU A 781 31.06 25.26 14.52
CA GLU A 781 30.85 25.18 15.97
C GLU A 781 31.30 26.45 16.73
N LEU A 782 31.18 27.63 16.10
CA LEU A 782 31.62 28.91 16.68
C LEU A 782 30.59 29.39 17.71
N SER A 783 30.89 29.21 19.00
CA SER A 783 29.95 29.59 20.07
C SER A 783 29.76 31.11 20.18
N VAL A 784 28.53 31.59 19.98
CA VAL A 784 28.10 32.92 20.42
C VAL A 784 27.66 32.80 21.89
N GLY A 785 28.61 32.93 22.83
CA GLY A 785 28.34 33.08 24.26
C GLY A 785 27.65 31.90 24.96
N GLY A 786 28.41 31.03 25.63
CA GLY A 786 27.89 30.08 26.62
C GLY A 786 28.60 28.73 26.62
N GLN A 787 29.23 28.38 27.74
CA GLN A 787 29.98 27.13 27.92
C GLN A 787 29.11 25.88 27.70
N THR A 788 29.47 25.03 26.74
CA THR A 788 29.11 23.61 26.75
C THR A 788 30.35 22.73 26.57
N LYS A 789 30.41 21.66 27.37
CA LYS A 789 31.60 20.82 27.58
C LYS A 789 31.92 19.96 26.36
N ARG A 790 33.20 20.00 25.97
CA ARG A 790 33.86 19.19 24.93
C ARG A 790 33.66 17.69 25.11
N SER A 791 33.40 16.99 24.00
CA SER A 791 33.81 15.60 23.80
C SER A 791 34.83 15.53 22.64
N LYS A 792 35.74 14.55 22.71
CA LYS A 792 37.04 14.52 22.02
C LYS A 792 36.98 14.26 20.50
N ALA A 793 37.82 15.01 19.77
CA ALA A 793 38.62 14.59 18.62
C ALA A 793 37.91 14.07 17.35
N SER A 794 37.09 14.91 16.70
CA SER A 794 36.77 14.78 15.27
C SER A 794 37.42 15.94 14.50
N LYS A 795 38.13 15.67 13.39
CA LYS A 795 38.68 16.73 12.50
C LYS A 795 37.54 17.63 11.99
N PRO A 796 37.72 18.96 11.89
CA PRO A 796 36.65 19.90 11.52
C PRO A 796 36.06 19.60 10.14
N LYS A 797 34.73 19.49 10.03
CA LYS A 797 34.02 19.10 8.78
C LYS A 797 34.09 20.16 7.67
N ILE A 798 34.62 21.34 7.98
CA ILE A 798 34.61 22.53 7.14
C ILE A 798 35.98 23.20 7.14
N LEU A 799 36.32 23.86 6.04
CA LEU A 799 37.50 24.70 5.89
C LEU A 799 37.09 26.05 5.29
N ALA A 800 37.32 27.12 6.05
CA ALA A 800 37.16 28.49 5.57
C ALA A 800 38.43 28.93 4.83
N VAL A 801 38.30 29.33 3.57
CA VAL A 801 39.39 29.84 2.72
C VAL A 801 39.15 31.31 2.47
N ASP A 802 39.96 32.15 3.09
CA ASP A 802 39.90 33.60 2.94
C ASP A 802 40.79 34.04 1.77
N ILE A 803 40.17 34.58 0.73
CA ILE A 803 40.84 34.98 -0.51
C ILE A 803 41.17 36.48 -0.57
N ARG A 804 40.94 37.19 0.53
CA ARG A 804 41.25 38.62 0.66
C ARG A 804 42.78 38.85 0.72
N SER A 805 43.17 40.12 0.69
CA SER A 805 44.57 40.51 0.88
C SER A 805 45.09 40.05 2.24
N ILE A 806 46.40 39.81 2.35
CA ILE A 806 47.05 39.42 3.60
C ILE A 806 46.82 40.50 4.68
N GLU A 807 46.78 41.78 4.28
CA GLU A 807 46.48 42.90 5.16
C GLU A 807 45.06 42.82 5.73
N ASP A 808 44.05 42.54 4.91
CA ASP A 808 42.66 42.44 5.35
C ASP A 808 42.37 41.18 6.17
N PHE A 809 43.11 40.09 5.91
CA PHE A 809 43.12 38.91 6.75
C PHE A 809 43.70 39.22 8.15
N GLY A 810 44.80 39.98 8.18
CA GLY A 810 45.43 40.46 9.40
C GLY A 810 44.58 41.44 10.20
N ARG A 811 43.68 42.20 9.57
CA ARG A 811 42.72 43.09 10.27
C ARG A 811 41.59 42.35 10.97
N GLY A 812 41.33 41.10 10.62
CA GLY A 812 40.30 40.28 11.23
C GLY A 812 39.86 39.14 10.30
N HIS A 813 39.90 37.90 10.80
CA HIS A 813 39.54 36.69 10.05
C HIS A 813 38.71 35.73 10.90
N ILE A 814 38.08 34.74 10.26
CA ILE A 814 37.32 33.69 10.96
C ILE A 814 38.32 32.72 11.61
N SER A 815 38.09 32.36 12.88
CA SER A 815 39.00 31.44 13.58
C SER A 815 39.14 30.11 12.84
N GLY A 816 40.38 29.66 12.61
CA GLY A 816 40.66 28.43 11.88
C GLY A 816 40.58 28.52 10.35
N SER A 817 40.36 29.72 9.78
CA SER A 817 40.45 29.91 8.33
C SER A 817 41.91 29.97 7.84
N ILE A 818 42.11 29.62 6.57
CA ILE A 818 43.40 29.77 5.88
C ILE A 818 43.35 30.96 4.92
N SER A 819 44.47 31.66 4.76
CA SER A 819 44.60 32.75 3.79
C SER A 819 45.20 32.22 2.48
N ILE A 820 44.47 32.38 1.38
CA ILE A 820 44.95 32.12 0.02
C ILE A 820 44.53 33.30 -0.86
N PRO A 821 45.31 34.40 -0.89
CA PRO A 821 44.93 35.62 -1.61
C PRO A 821 44.69 35.34 -3.10
N TYR A 822 43.57 35.85 -3.64
CA TYR A 822 43.15 35.58 -5.02
C TYR A 822 44.24 35.93 -6.07
N SER A 823 44.98 37.02 -5.85
CA SER A 823 46.02 37.51 -6.75
C SER A 823 47.23 36.59 -6.90
N THR A 824 47.46 35.70 -5.93
CA THR A 824 48.62 34.80 -5.89
C THR A 824 48.23 33.33 -5.90
N ALA A 825 46.93 33.02 -5.96
CA ALA A 825 46.42 31.67 -5.79
C ALA A 825 46.61 30.78 -7.01
N PHE A 826 46.60 31.36 -8.21
CA PHE A 826 46.64 30.62 -9.48
C PHE A 826 47.83 31.03 -10.33
N SER A 827 48.44 30.07 -11.01
CA SER A 827 49.45 30.29 -12.04
C SER A 827 48.81 30.92 -13.30
N PRO A 828 49.61 31.46 -14.25
CA PRO A 828 49.10 31.92 -15.54
C PRO A 828 48.32 30.85 -16.32
N ASP A 829 48.63 29.58 -16.08
CA ASP A 829 47.98 28.41 -16.70
C ASP A 829 46.69 27.99 -15.96
N GLY A 830 46.32 28.69 -14.87
CA GLY A 830 45.09 28.44 -14.11
C GLY A 830 45.20 27.34 -13.06
N GLU A 831 46.39 26.82 -12.78
CA GLU A 831 46.64 25.82 -11.75
C GLU A 831 46.86 26.46 -10.37
N LEU A 832 46.49 25.76 -9.31
CA LEU A 832 46.65 26.25 -7.94
C LEU A 832 48.13 26.23 -7.52
N VAL A 833 48.68 27.38 -7.12
CA VAL A 833 50.09 27.51 -6.73
C VAL A 833 50.38 26.73 -5.45
N GLN A 834 51.44 25.92 -5.45
CA GLN A 834 51.83 25.09 -4.30
C GLN A 834 52.43 25.95 -3.18
N CYS A 835 51.80 25.95 -2.02
CA CYS A 835 52.23 26.62 -0.80
C CYS A 835 51.67 25.88 0.44
N PRO A 836 52.14 26.18 1.67
CA PRO A 836 51.65 25.50 2.87
C PRO A 836 50.12 25.59 3.07
N ALA A 837 49.52 26.71 2.67
CA ALA A 837 48.06 26.89 2.73
C ALA A 837 47.33 26.01 1.71
N THR A 838 47.85 25.82 0.49
CA THR A 838 47.25 24.93 -0.51
C THR A 838 47.49 23.45 -0.17
N GLY A 839 48.58 23.11 0.50
CA GLY A 839 48.76 21.79 1.11
C GLY A 839 47.73 21.50 2.20
N THR A 840 47.35 22.52 2.99
CA THR A 840 46.25 22.42 3.96
C THR A 840 44.91 22.23 3.24
N LEU A 841 44.62 23.03 2.19
CA LEU A 841 43.43 22.86 1.36
C LEU A 841 43.31 21.45 0.80
N GLN A 842 44.41 20.86 0.30
CA GLN A 842 44.44 19.51 -0.23
C GLN A 842 44.16 18.45 0.84
N SER A 843 44.65 18.65 2.07
CA SER A 843 44.37 17.74 3.20
C SER A 843 42.89 17.73 3.63
N PHE A 844 42.12 18.75 3.22
CA PHE A 844 40.68 18.88 3.45
C PHE A 844 39.83 18.49 2.22
N ARG A 845 40.42 17.91 1.18
CA ARG A 845 39.67 17.45 0.00
C ARG A 845 38.55 16.48 0.41
N GLY A 846 37.33 16.74 -0.09
CA GLY A 846 36.12 16.00 0.29
C GLY A 846 35.40 16.54 1.53
N ARG A 847 35.89 17.61 2.18
CA ARG A 847 35.17 18.36 3.22
C ARG A 847 34.55 19.62 2.62
N VAL A 848 33.65 20.28 3.36
CA VAL A 848 33.03 21.52 2.89
C VAL A 848 34.08 22.63 2.88
N ILE A 849 34.28 23.28 1.73
CA ILE A 849 35.19 24.40 1.56
C ILE A 849 34.35 25.65 1.38
N VAL A 850 34.58 26.68 2.22
CA VAL A 850 33.85 27.95 2.15
C VAL A 850 34.81 29.06 1.74
N VAL A 851 34.59 29.63 0.56
CA VAL A 851 35.38 30.73 0.01
C VAL A 851 34.85 32.06 0.53
N ILE A 852 35.72 32.85 1.14
CA ILE A 852 35.39 34.11 1.80
C ILE A 852 36.11 35.27 1.12
N SER A 853 35.35 36.29 0.74
CA SER A 853 35.83 37.49 0.05
C SER A 853 35.08 38.75 0.51
N HIS A 854 35.56 39.93 0.12
CA HIS A 854 34.77 41.17 0.13
C HIS A 854 33.80 41.26 -1.06
N ALA A 855 34.25 40.81 -2.24
CA ALA A 855 33.47 40.86 -3.47
C ALA A 855 33.00 39.44 -3.86
N MET A 856 31.69 39.29 -4.09
CA MET A 856 31.06 38.02 -4.46
C MET A 856 31.57 37.49 -5.80
N LYS A 857 31.81 38.37 -6.78
CA LYS A 857 32.38 37.99 -8.08
C LYS A 857 33.74 37.29 -7.93
N SER A 858 34.61 37.79 -7.05
CA SER A 858 35.92 37.16 -6.80
C SER A 858 35.78 35.81 -6.11
N ALA A 859 34.84 35.67 -5.17
CA ALA A 859 34.58 34.39 -4.51
C ALA A 859 34.02 33.35 -5.49
N ALA A 860 33.06 33.75 -6.33
CA ALA A 860 32.48 32.90 -7.36
C ALA A 860 33.53 32.44 -8.39
N MET A 861 34.37 33.36 -8.89
CA MET A 861 35.44 32.99 -9.83
C MET A 861 36.45 32.02 -9.21
N PHE A 862 36.86 32.26 -7.95
CA PHE A 862 37.76 31.35 -7.24
C PHE A 862 37.14 29.96 -7.05
N ALA A 863 35.86 29.91 -6.68
CA ALA A 863 35.12 28.67 -6.53
C ALA A 863 35.00 27.91 -7.86
N THR A 864 34.71 28.62 -8.97
CA THR A 864 34.70 28.03 -10.32
C THR A 864 36.04 27.42 -10.69
N HIS A 865 37.16 28.07 -10.36
CA HIS A 865 38.49 27.49 -10.58
C HIS A 865 38.70 26.21 -9.74
N LEU A 866 38.30 26.20 -8.47
CA LEU A 866 38.39 25.01 -7.63
C LEU A 866 37.53 23.85 -8.16
N VAL A 867 36.30 24.13 -8.61
CA VAL A 867 35.43 23.11 -9.22
C VAL A 867 36.06 22.56 -10.50
N LYS A 868 36.65 23.43 -11.34
CA LYS A 868 37.34 23.03 -12.58
C LYS A 868 38.53 22.10 -12.33
N VAL A 869 39.23 22.25 -11.21
CA VAL A 869 40.30 21.31 -10.78
C VAL A 869 39.78 20.17 -9.89
N ASN A 870 38.47 19.86 -9.97
CA ASN A 870 37.80 18.73 -9.33
C ASN A 870 37.86 18.75 -7.79
N TYR A 871 37.80 19.92 -7.16
CA TYR A 871 37.54 20.02 -5.72
C TYR A 871 36.04 19.92 -5.43
N PRO A 872 35.59 18.89 -4.70
CA PRO A 872 34.19 18.77 -4.32
C PRO A 872 33.87 19.68 -3.13
N ARG A 873 32.58 19.93 -2.93
CA ARG A 873 31.97 20.61 -1.78
C ARG A 873 32.43 22.04 -1.57
N VAL A 874 32.67 22.75 -2.66
CA VAL A 874 33.04 24.17 -2.66
C VAL A 874 31.78 25.03 -2.58
N THR A 875 31.77 26.00 -1.67
CA THR A 875 30.72 26.98 -1.46
C THR A 875 31.31 28.37 -1.29
N THR A 876 30.51 29.41 -1.52
CA THR A 876 30.90 30.81 -1.25
C THR A 876 30.08 31.36 -0.08
N LEU A 877 30.69 32.18 0.77
CA LEU A 877 29.96 32.83 1.87
C LEU A 877 29.07 33.95 1.31
N ASP A 878 27.75 33.81 1.48
CA ASP A 878 26.79 34.84 1.06
C ASP A 878 27.05 36.16 1.80
N GLY A 879 27.11 37.27 1.07
CA GLY A 879 27.45 38.60 1.60
C GLY A 879 28.90 38.75 2.09
N GLY A 880 29.73 37.71 1.97
CA GLY A 880 31.15 37.73 2.28
C GLY A 880 31.48 37.98 3.75
N ILE A 881 32.73 38.38 4.02
CA ILE A 881 33.20 38.62 5.40
C ILE A 881 32.40 39.73 6.12
N ASN A 882 31.75 40.63 5.37
CA ASN A 882 30.99 41.73 5.97
C ASN A 882 29.76 41.25 6.74
N LYS A 883 29.09 40.18 6.29
CA LYS A 883 27.99 39.56 7.04
C LYS A 883 28.45 38.96 8.38
N MET A 884 29.74 38.65 8.52
CA MET A 884 30.30 38.12 9.77
C MET A 884 30.72 39.22 10.77
N LYS A 885 30.87 40.48 10.35
CA LYS A 885 31.33 41.57 11.23
C LYS A 885 30.43 41.83 12.45
N PRO A 886 29.08 41.84 12.32
CA PRO A 886 28.19 42.11 13.45
C PRO A 886 28.20 41.03 14.53
N THR A 887 28.69 39.82 14.24
CA THR A 887 28.65 38.68 15.17
C THR A 887 29.74 38.72 16.24
N GLY A 888 30.78 39.54 16.06
CA GLY A 888 31.94 39.60 16.96
C GLY A 888 32.83 38.35 16.92
N LEU A 889 32.61 37.42 16.00
CA LEU A 889 33.35 36.14 15.88
C LEU A 889 34.65 36.25 15.07
N LEU A 890 35.03 37.46 14.64
CA LEU A 890 36.28 37.69 13.91
C LEU A 890 37.46 37.76 14.88
N THR A 891 38.45 36.92 14.65
CA THR A 891 39.73 36.94 15.37
C THR A 891 40.58 38.09 14.83
N VAL A 892 40.86 39.07 15.69
CA VAL A 892 41.82 40.15 15.41
C VAL A 892 43.13 39.79 16.12
N PRO A 893 44.29 39.82 15.44
CA PRO A 893 45.58 39.62 16.09
C PRO A 893 45.77 40.65 17.20
N SER A 894 46.23 40.20 18.38
CA SER A 894 46.64 41.12 19.45
C SER A 894 47.70 42.07 18.90
N PRO A 895 47.63 43.40 19.16
CA PRO A 895 48.72 44.29 18.78
C PRO A 895 49.99 43.76 19.43
N GLN A 896 51.00 43.44 18.61
CA GLN A 896 52.35 43.20 19.11
C GLN A 896 52.80 44.51 19.78
N ILE A 897 52.89 44.51 21.10
CA ILE A 897 53.55 45.56 21.88
C ILE A 897 55.05 45.43 21.68
#